data_AF-R9B8A3-F1
#
_entry.id   AF-R9B8A3-F1
#
_cell.length_a   1.000
_cell.length_b   1.000
_cell.length_c   1.000
_cell.angle_alpha   90.00
_cell.angle_beta   90.00
_cell.angle_gamma   90.00
#
_symmetry.space_group_name_H-M   'P 1'
#
loop_
_entity.id
_entity.type
_entity.pdbx_description
1 polymer ?
#
loop_
_entity_poly.entity_id
_entity_poly.type
_entity_poly.pdbx_seq_one_letter_code
_entity_poly.pdbx_strand_id
1 'polypeptide(L)'
;SNTIDGAITSVKDAATKAKTTVTAGDNVVVTPTTNADGSSNYQVATAKDVNFDKVTVGSVVVDKSSNTIEGLSNKDITAGDFATKGRAATEEQLKVAISNNITEVVDGNGNKVNIIDQVVNKNPDNKNQDSLFLTYDKQGQETTDRLTIGQTVQKMNTDGIKFFHTNADTSKGDLGATNDSSAGGINSTAIGVNAIVSTGADSAVALGHNSKAGGKESIAIGQGAEATGLQSISIGTGNKVKGDHSGAIGDPTIVDGANSYSVGNNNQVLTDDTFVLGNNVTKTVAGSVVLGNGSAATTGAGVAGYALSAITSADKTAIDKTTSTTGAVAVGDAASGIYRQITGVAAGSADADAVNVAQLKAVGNQVVKTQTALVDSLGGGAKVNNDGTITGPTYNVAQGNQTNVGDALTALDKAIGSVGTTSKTTVTNGQNIVVNKSKNADGSDNYEVATAKDLTVDSVKAGNTVLNNAGITIGNNTVVLNNTGLIIDGGPSVTTKGIDAGNKQVINVAAGTKATDAVNKGQLDSAISNVNNTVNELANNAVKYDDANKDKVTLGGGANGTTITNVKDGTVAQGSKDAVNGGQLWNVQKQVDQNSTDIQNINNNISNINNGKSGLVQQQTANGEITVGKDTGGTSVNVAGKDGDRVVTGVKDGAISATSKDAVNGSQLNATNKKVVEFLGGGAGYDNITNSFTNPTYNVGGKDYNNVGGAVDALNKADQALNSKIDNVSNRLEQAFYSTNQRIDDVEKKANAGIAAAMALEAAPYIAGKYTYSAGASYHGGENAVGVTLRKTADNGRWSITGGVAAASQGDPSVRIGISGVID
;
A
#
# COMPACT_ATOMS: atom_id res chain seq x y z
N SER A 1 32.27 -118.17 39.63
CA SER A 1 32.81 -119.41 40.21
C SER A 1 32.46 -119.47 41.68
N ASN A 2 31.57 -120.32 42.23
CA ASN A 2 30.64 -121.34 41.71
C ASN A 2 29.39 -121.37 42.62
N THR A 3 28.47 -120.41 42.46
CA THR A 3 27.10 -120.47 42.99
C THR A 3 26.14 -119.87 41.96
N ILE A 4 24.88 -120.35 41.93
CA ILE A 4 23.82 -119.87 41.01
C ILE A 4 23.56 -118.37 41.19
N ASP A 5 23.67 -117.85 42.41
CA ASP A 5 23.53 -116.42 42.68
C ASP A 5 24.58 -115.55 41.95
N GLY A 6 25.82 -116.05 41.82
CA GLY A 6 26.87 -115.33 41.09
C GLY A 6 26.62 -115.20 39.58
N ALA A 7 25.91 -116.16 38.99
CA ALA A 7 25.49 -116.08 37.58
C ALA A 7 24.32 -115.10 37.41
N ILE A 8 23.36 -115.10 38.34
CA ILE A 8 22.21 -114.19 38.35
C ILE A 8 22.64 -112.72 38.52
N THR A 9 23.62 -112.44 39.38
CA THR A 9 24.15 -111.08 39.56
C THR A 9 24.89 -110.58 38.32
N SER A 10 25.67 -111.42 37.61
CA SER A 10 26.37 -110.98 36.39
C SER A 10 25.42 -110.69 35.22
N VAL A 11 24.32 -111.44 35.10
CA VAL A 11 23.27 -111.21 34.09
C VAL A 11 22.43 -109.97 34.45
N LYS A 12 22.14 -109.74 35.73
CA LYS A 12 21.44 -108.52 36.20
C LYS A 12 22.28 -107.26 35.98
N ASP A 13 23.59 -107.31 36.22
CA ASP A 13 24.48 -106.17 36.00
C ASP A 13 24.71 -105.87 34.50
N ALA A 14 24.76 -106.90 33.64
CA ALA A 14 24.80 -106.71 32.19
C ALA A 14 23.47 -106.14 31.65
N ALA A 15 22.32 -106.60 32.16
CA ALA A 15 21.00 -106.09 31.77
C ALA A 15 20.73 -104.66 32.31
N THR A 16 21.29 -104.30 33.47
CA THR A 16 21.13 -102.94 34.03
C THR A 16 22.00 -101.90 33.30
N LYS A 17 23.11 -102.32 32.68
CA LYS A 17 23.97 -101.47 31.84
C LYS A 17 23.51 -101.36 30.37
N ALA A 18 22.53 -102.14 29.93
CA ALA A 18 21.99 -102.11 28.57
C ALA A 18 20.87 -101.04 28.37
N LYS A 19 21.00 -99.86 29.01
CA LYS A 19 20.06 -98.75 28.81
C LYS A 19 20.58 -97.76 27.76
N THR A 20 19.93 -97.72 26.62
CA THR A 20 20.12 -96.65 25.62
C THR A 20 19.38 -95.39 26.09
N THR A 21 20.06 -94.24 26.11
CA THR A 21 19.45 -92.93 26.39
C THR A 21 19.31 -92.15 25.08
N VAL A 22 18.14 -91.54 24.86
CA VAL A 22 17.88 -90.65 23.71
C VAL A 22 17.43 -89.30 24.27
N THR A 23 18.10 -88.21 23.85
CA THR A 23 17.78 -86.83 24.23
C THR A 23 17.35 -86.07 22.97
N ALA A 24 16.29 -85.27 23.07
CA ALA A 24 15.87 -84.42 21.96
C ALA A 24 16.83 -83.22 21.80
N GLY A 25 17.32 -82.98 20.59
CA GLY A 25 18.02 -81.74 20.24
C GLY A 25 17.04 -80.65 19.77
N ASP A 26 17.55 -79.45 19.49
CA ASP A 26 16.72 -78.33 19.01
C ASP A 26 15.95 -78.69 17.73
N ASN A 27 14.71 -78.20 17.62
CA ASN A 27 13.77 -78.45 16.52
C ASN A 27 13.32 -79.93 16.34
N VAL A 28 13.67 -80.80 17.29
CA VAL A 28 13.28 -82.22 17.30
C VAL A 28 12.45 -82.54 18.55
N VAL A 29 11.41 -83.35 18.38
CA VAL A 29 10.61 -83.91 19.47
C VAL A 29 10.86 -85.42 19.51
N VAL A 30 11.18 -85.94 20.69
CA VAL A 30 11.34 -87.37 20.94
C VAL A 30 10.30 -87.81 21.95
N THR A 31 9.43 -88.74 21.56
CA THR A 31 8.37 -89.27 22.43
C THR A 31 8.64 -90.76 22.71
N PRO A 32 8.87 -91.16 23.97
CA PRO A 32 9.05 -92.57 24.33
C PRO A 32 7.72 -93.33 24.34
N THR A 33 7.72 -94.56 23.83
CA THR A 33 6.64 -95.52 23.96
C THR A 33 7.20 -96.89 24.37
N THR A 34 6.38 -97.73 25.01
CA THR A 34 6.80 -99.06 25.47
C THR A 34 6.20 -100.12 24.55
N ASN A 35 7.05 -101.00 24.02
CA ASN A 35 6.64 -102.13 23.21
C ASN A 35 5.97 -103.21 24.09
N ALA A 36 5.16 -104.07 23.48
CA ALA A 36 4.43 -105.13 24.19
C ALA A 36 5.33 -106.17 24.89
N ASP A 37 6.61 -106.26 24.51
CA ASP A 37 7.63 -107.12 25.12
C ASP A 37 8.39 -106.47 26.29
N GLY A 38 8.03 -105.22 26.64
CA GLY A 38 8.65 -104.45 27.72
C GLY A 38 9.89 -103.64 27.31
N SER A 39 10.31 -103.68 26.04
CA SER A 39 11.39 -102.82 25.51
C SER A 39 10.91 -101.39 25.21
N SER A 40 11.81 -100.40 25.19
CA SER A 40 11.49 -98.99 24.89
C SER A 40 11.67 -98.66 23.40
N ASN A 41 10.72 -97.92 22.81
CA ASN A 41 10.79 -97.33 21.47
C ASN A 41 10.76 -95.80 21.57
N TYR A 42 11.43 -95.09 20.65
CA TYR A 42 11.49 -93.63 20.64
C TYR A 42 11.08 -93.13 19.25
N GLN A 43 9.93 -92.45 19.15
CA GLN A 43 9.51 -91.83 17.91
C GLN A 43 10.10 -90.41 17.80
N VAL A 44 10.88 -90.17 16.74
CA VAL A 44 11.56 -88.89 16.49
C VAL A 44 10.83 -88.15 15.37
N ALA A 45 10.41 -86.91 15.62
CA ALA A 45 9.75 -86.04 14.63
C ALA A 45 10.29 -84.60 14.73
N THR A 46 10.19 -83.84 13.64
CA THR A 46 10.43 -82.38 13.69
C THR A 46 9.33 -81.69 14.51
N ALA A 47 9.71 -80.70 15.32
CA ALA A 47 8.75 -79.87 16.07
C ALA A 47 7.79 -79.13 15.10
N LYS A 48 6.58 -78.80 15.57
CA LYS A 48 5.60 -78.02 14.76
C LYS A 48 6.08 -76.60 14.49
N ASP A 49 6.72 -76.00 15.50
CA ASP A 49 7.39 -74.70 15.39
C ASP A 49 8.89 -74.97 15.39
N VAL A 50 9.54 -74.64 14.27
CA VAL A 50 10.98 -74.79 14.09
C VAL A 50 11.63 -73.42 14.09
N ASN A 51 12.60 -73.23 14.96
CA ASN A 51 13.39 -72.01 15.06
C ASN A 51 14.76 -72.28 14.45
N PHE A 52 14.97 -71.82 13.22
CA PHE A 52 16.26 -71.87 12.56
C PHE A 52 16.96 -70.52 12.68
N ASP A 53 18.25 -70.53 12.98
CA ASP A 53 19.05 -69.32 12.88
C ASP A 53 19.29 -68.93 11.41
N LYS A 54 19.29 -69.91 10.50
CA LYS A 54 19.48 -69.72 9.05
C LYS A 54 18.85 -70.85 8.25
N VAL A 55 18.17 -70.52 7.14
CA VAL A 55 17.63 -71.50 6.18
C VAL A 55 18.18 -71.18 4.78
N THR A 56 18.76 -72.18 4.10
CA THR A 56 19.33 -72.03 2.75
C THR A 56 18.65 -72.99 1.78
N VAL A 57 18.10 -72.46 0.68
CA VAL A 57 17.47 -73.24 -0.41
C VAL A 57 18.04 -72.77 -1.76
N GLY A 58 18.93 -73.58 -2.35
CA GLY A 58 19.67 -73.17 -3.54
C GLY A 58 20.57 -71.96 -3.26
N SER A 59 20.41 -70.88 -4.03
CA SER A 59 21.10 -69.60 -3.77
C SER A 59 20.36 -68.69 -2.79
N VAL A 60 19.12 -69.00 -2.41
CA VAL A 60 18.28 -68.16 -1.54
C VAL A 60 18.56 -68.46 -0.08
N VAL A 61 18.81 -67.42 0.71
CA VAL A 61 19.16 -67.51 2.13
C VAL A 61 18.21 -66.65 2.95
N VAL A 62 17.57 -67.23 3.97
CA VAL A 62 16.78 -66.53 4.99
C VAL A 62 17.56 -66.57 6.30
N ASP A 63 18.00 -65.42 6.80
CA ASP A 63 18.90 -65.32 7.94
C ASP A 63 18.28 -64.50 9.07
N LYS A 64 18.17 -65.10 10.27
CA LYS A 64 17.55 -64.47 11.44
C LYS A 64 18.41 -63.34 12.01
N SER A 65 19.74 -63.42 11.85
CA SER A 65 20.65 -62.43 12.42
C SER A 65 20.58 -61.09 11.69
N SER A 66 20.38 -61.12 10.37
CA SER A 66 20.22 -59.93 9.53
C SER A 66 18.74 -59.56 9.29
N ASN A 67 17.80 -60.47 9.56
CA ASN A 67 16.40 -60.39 9.12
C ASN A 67 16.27 -60.19 7.59
N THR A 68 17.19 -60.73 6.79
CA THR A 68 17.22 -60.56 5.33
C THR A 68 16.88 -61.85 4.57
N ILE A 69 16.37 -61.67 3.34
CA ILE A 69 16.27 -62.71 2.32
C ILE A 69 17.24 -62.35 1.19
N GLU A 70 18.30 -63.14 1.02
CA GLU A 70 19.36 -62.91 0.03
C GLU A 70 19.31 -63.94 -1.10
N GLY A 71 19.91 -63.62 -2.27
CA GLY A 71 20.10 -64.59 -3.36
C GLY A 71 18.94 -64.75 -4.36
N LEU A 72 18.01 -63.80 -4.40
CA LEU A 72 16.95 -63.70 -5.42
C LEU A 72 17.52 -63.42 -6.81
N SER A 73 17.03 -64.11 -7.85
CA SER A 73 17.56 -64.05 -9.22
C SER A 73 16.90 -62.98 -10.11
N ASN A 74 15.84 -62.33 -9.65
CA ASN A 74 15.06 -61.37 -10.42
C ASN A 74 15.71 -59.97 -10.38
N LYS A 75 16.55 -59.65 -11.36
CA LYS A 75 17.32 -58.38 -11.40
C LYS A 75 16.86 -57.36 -12.46
N ASP A 76 15.98 -57.73 -13.40
CA ASP A 76 15.51 -56.83 -14.48
C ASP A 76 14.09 -56.32 -14.19
N ILE A 77 13.95 -55.01 -13.98
CA ILE A 77 12.70 -54.33 -13.64
C ILE A 77 11.87 -53.93 -14.88
N THR A 78 12.44 -54.03 -16.08
CA THR A 78 11.77 -53.63 -17.34
C THR A 78 11.03 -54.78 -18.01
N ALA A 79 11.18 -56.00 -17.49
CA ALA A 79 10.47 -57.18 -17.97
C ALA A 79 8.96 -57.04 -17.69
N GLY A 80 8.14 -57.15 -18.74
CA GLY A 80 6.68 -56.99 -18.65
C GLY A 80 5.96 -58.01 -17.74
N ASP A 81 6.66 -59.04 -17.24
CA ASP A 81 6.13 -60.04 -16.32
C ASP A 81 6.42 -59.76 -14.83
N PHE A 82 7.16 -58.69 -14.51
CA PHE A 82 7.59 -58.38 -13.14
C PHE A 82 6.41 -58.11 -12.18
N ALA A 83 5.41 -57.33 -12.61
CA ALA A 83 4.28 -56.92 -11.76
C ALA A 83 3.08 -57.90 -11.78
N THR A 84 3.08 -58.91 -12.66
CA THR A 84 1.91 -59.79 -12.87
C THR A 84 2.05 -61.17 -12.21
N LYS A 85 3.22 -61.51 -11.65
CA LYS A 85 3.49 -62.84 -11.07
C LYS A 85 3.83 -62.87 -9.57
N GLY A 86 3.62 -61.77 -8.83
CA GLY A 86 3.75 -61.76 -7.36
C GLY A 86 5.15 -62.09 -6.83
N ARG A 87 6.21 -61.70 -7.56
CA ARG A 87 7.61 -61.90 -7.12
C ARG A 87 8.00 -60.81 -6.10
N ALA A 88 8.80 -61.15 -5.08
CA ALA A 88 9.36 -60.17 -4.16
C ALA A 88 10.38 -59.26 -4.88
N ALA A 89 10.29 -57.94 -4.65
CA ALA A 89 11.25 -56.96 -5.16
C ALA A 89 12.42 -56.79 -4.18
N THR A 90 13.63 -56.63 -4.71
CA THR A 90 14.83 -56.25 -3.93
C THR A 90 14.75 -54.79 -3.48
N GLU A 91 15.46 -54.41 -2.42
CA GLU A 91 15.51 -53.01 -1.94
C GLU A 91 16.01 -52.05 -3.04
N GLU A 92 16.96 -52.49 -3.86
CA GLU A 92 17.49 -51.74 -5.00
C GLU A 92 16.40 -51.46 -6.05
N GLN A 93 15.47 -52.39 -6.28
CA GLN A 93 14.37 -52.23 -7.23
C GLN A 93 13.31 -51.24 -6.73
N LEU A 94 12.98 -51.26 -5.44
CA LEU A 94 12.06 -50.29 -4.84
C LEU A 94 12.67 -48.88 -4.86
N LYS A 95 13.98 -48.76 -4.61
CA LYS A 95 14.72 -47.48 -4.63
C LYS A 95 14.74 -46.82 -6.02
N VAL A 96 14.88 -47.62 -7.09
CA VAL A 96 14.82 -47.13 -8.49
C VAL A 96 13.40 -46.73 -8.89
N ALA A 97 12.38 -47.52 -8.52
CA ALA A 97 10.98 -47.21 -8.81
C ALA A 97 10.50 -45.93 -8.09
N ILE A 98 10.91 -45.70 -6.85
CA ILE A 98 10.59 -44.48 -6.09
C ILE A 98 11.27 -43.25 -6.71
N SER A 99 12.52 -43.37 -7.16
CA SER A 99 13.26 -42.23 -7.71
C SER A 99 12.67 -41.73 -9.03
N ASN A 100 12.30 -42.64 -9.95
CA ASN A 100 11.77 -42.25 -11.26
C ASN A 100 10.30 -41.82 -11.22
N ASN A 101 9.45 -42.49 -10.42
CA ASN A 101 8.01 -42.18 -10.37
C ASN A 101 7.66 -40.88 -9.63
N ILE A 102 8.59 -40.32 -8.85
CA ILE A 102 8.37 -39.04 -8.15
C ILE A 102 8.76 -37.85 -9.03
N THR A 103 9.86 -37.96 -9.80
CA THR A 103 10.37 -36.82 -10.56
C THR A 103 9.85 -36.74 -11.98
N GLU A 104 9.54 -37.86 -12.64
CA GLU A 104 8.97 -37.87 -13.99
C GLU A 104 7.45 -38.08 -13.93
N VAL A 105 6.69 -37.06 -14.32
CA VAL A 105 5.23 -37.11 -14.42
C VAL A 105 4.79 -36.90 -15.86
N VAL A 106 3.53 -37.20 -16.17
CA VAL A 106 2.95 -36.93 -17.49
C VAL A 106 2.06 -35.69 -17.38
N ASP A 107 2.30 -34.69 -18.23
CA ASP A 107 1.48 -33.47 -18.28
C ASP A 107 0.13 -33.70 -18.99
N GLY A 108 -0.72 -32.66 -19.05
CA GLY A 108 -2.01 -32.72 -19.72
C GLY A 108 -1.95 -32.98 -21.24
N ASN A 109 -0.76 -32.88 -21.83
CA ASN A 109 -0.49 -33.12 -23.24
C ASN A 109 0.10 -34.53 -23.50
N GLY A 110 0.30 -35.33 -22.45
CA GLY A 110 0.88 -36.66 -22.57
C GLY A 110 2.41 -36.68 -22.60
N ASN A 111 3.08 -35.53 -22.41
CA ASN A 111 4.54 -35.47 -22.39
C ASN A 111 5.07 -35.88 -21.02
N LYS A 112 6.19 -36.62 -21.01
CA LYS A 112 6.94 -36.84 -19.77
C LYS A 112 7.68 -35.56 -19.38
N VAL A 113 7.38 -35.05 -18.19
CA VAL A 113 7.97 -33.84 -17.63
C VAL A 113 8.69 -34.20 -16.34
N ASN A 114 9.96 -33.80 -16.24
CA ASN A 114 10.70 -33.91 -14.99
C ASN A 114 10.41 -32.68 -14.11
N ILE A 115 9.83 -32.89 -12.93
CA ILE A 115 9.47 -31.82 -11.99
C ILE A 115 10.70 -31.01 -11.54
N ILE A 116 11.87 -31.65 -11.42
CA ILE A 116 13.11 -30.94 -11.05
C ILE A 116 13.52 -29.98 -12.18
N ASP A 117 13.39 -30.39 -13.44
CA ASP A 117 13.78 -29.57 -14.61
C ASP A 117 12.82 -28.40 -14.86
N GLN A 118 11.62 -28.44 -14.29
CA GLN A 118 10.67 -27.32 -14.30
C GLN A 118 10.98 -26.26 -13.23
N VAL A 119 11.72 -26.62 -12.19
CA VAL A 119 11.99 -25.75 -11.03
C VAL A 119 13.45 -25.27 -11.01
N VAL A 120 14.38 -26.13 -11.43
CA VAL A 120 15.82 -25.90 -11.43
C VAL A 120 16.36 -26.04 -12.84
N ASN A 121 17.10 -25.02 -13.28
CA ASN A 121 17.79 -25.04 -14.55
C ASN A 121 19.09 -25.84 -14.45
N LYS A 122 19.09 -27.06 -14.99
CA LYS A 122 20.27 -27.92 -14.99
C LYS A 122 21.32 -27.54 -16.04
N ASN A 123 20.93 -26.76 -17.06
CA ASN A 123 21.83 -26.33 -18.13
C ASN A 123 21.61 -24.86 -18.48
N PRO A 124 22.03 -23.92 -17.61
CA PRO A 124 21.87 -22.49 -17.87
C PRO A 124 22.59 -22.05 -19.13
N ASP A 125 21.85 -21.51 -20.08
CA ASP A 125 22.35 -21.00 -21.35
C ASP A 125 21.58 -19.76 -21.77
N ASN A 126 22.23 -18.60 -21.67
CA ASN A 126 21.67 -17.31 -22.06
C ASN A 126 21.22 -17.24 -23.53
N LYS A 127 21.70 -18.15 -24.39
CA LYS A 127 21.37 -18.19 -25.82
C LYS A 127 20.25 -19.20 -26.14
N ASN A 128 19.82 -20.01 -25.17
CA ASN A 128 18.70 -20.93 -25.35
C ASN A 128 17.36 -20.18 -25.25
N GLN A 129 16.82 -19.79 -26.40
CA GLN A 129 15.55 -19.06 -26.50
C GLN A 129 14.33 -19.87 -26.06
N ASP A 130 14.46 -21.19 -25.97
CA ASP A 130 13.39 -22.11 -25.56
C ASP A 130 13.44 -22.42 -24.06
N SER A 131 14.43 -21.88 -23.32
CA SER A 131 14.53 -22.08 -21.87
C SER A 131 13.32 -21.51 -21.15
N LEU A 132 12.74 -22.29 -20.25
CA LEU A 132 11.68 -21.86 -19.33
C LEU A 132 12.18 -20.85 -18.28
N PHE A 133 13.50 -20.76 -18.09
CA PHE A 133 14.13 -19.92 -17.09
C PHE A 133 14.64 -18.59 -17.66
N LEU A 134 14.38 -18.34 -18.94
CA LEU A 134 14.88 -17.18 -19.66
C LEU A 134 14.20 -15.88 -19.22
N THR A 135 15.00 -14.83 -19.08
CA THR A 135 14.52 -13.47 -18.88
C THR A 135 15.11 -12.53 -19.92
N TYR A 136 14.39 -11.46 -20.24
CA TYR A 136 14.84 -10.43 -21.16
C TYR A 136 15.47 -9.30 -20.36
N ASP A 137 16.73 -8.98 -20.65
CA ASP A 137 17.44 -7.95 -19.91
C ASP A 137 16.79 -6.58 -20.16
N LYS A 138 16.67 -5.78 -19.09
CA LYS A 138 15.98 -4.48 -19.12
C LYS A 138 16.56 -3.44 -20.08
N GLN A 139 17.75 -3.70 -20.61
CA GLN A 139 18.43 -2.92 -21.63
C GLN A 139 19.37 -3.82 -22.43
N GLY A 140 19.84 -3.35 -23.59
CA GLY A 140 20.83 -4.08 -24.40
C GLY A 140 20.25 -5.20 -25.28
N GLN A 141 18.96 -5.53 -25.16
CA GLN A 141 18.25 -6.52 -25.99
C GLN A 141 18.84 -7.94 -25.93
N GLU A 142 19.49 -8.28 -24.82
CA GLU A 142 20.02 -9.61 -24.54
C GLU A 142 19.07 -10.39 -23.60
N THR A 143 19.36 -11.68 -23.47
CA THR A 143 18.66 -12.59 -22.57
C THR A 143 19.60 -13.12 -21.51
N THR A 144 19.09 -13.28 -20.29
CA THR A 144 19.79 -14.00 -19.23
C THR A 144 18.95 -15.18 -18.76
N ASP A 145 19.55 -16.36 -18.78
CA ASP A 145 18.95 -17.60 -18.33
C ASP A 145 19.22 -17.80 -16.83
N ARG A 146 18.17 -18.04 -16.04
CA ARG A 146 18.25 -18.08 -14.56
C ARG A 146 18.40 -19.50 -14.04
N LEU A 147 18.82 -19.64 -12.79
CA LEU A 147 19.11 -20.94 -12.18
C LEU A 147 17.86 -21.66 -11.68
N THR A 148 16.81 -20.92 -11.33
CA THR A 148 15.54 -21.48 -10.84
C THR A 148 14.36 -20.66 -11.32
N ILE A 149 13.18 -21.28 -11.36
CA ILE A 149 11.96 -20.60 -11.78
C ILE A 149 11.60 -19.42 -10.87
N GLY A 150 11.92 -19.53 -9.56
CA GLY A 150 11.74 -18.43 -8.61
C GLY A 150 12.62 -17.22 -8.93
N GLN A 151 13.86 -17.43 -9.38
CA GLN A 151 14.72 -16.35 -9.84
C GLN A 151 14.21 -15.71 -11.13
N THR A 152 13.75 -16.52 -12.10
CA THR A 152 13.13 -16.05 -13.34
C THR A 152 11.94 -15.14 -13.06
N VAL A 153 10.99 -15.60 -12.22
CA VAL A 153 9.79 -14.85 -11.85
C VAL A 153 10.17 -13.56 -11.10
N GLN A 154 11.07 -13.61 -10.12
CA GLN A 154 11.48 -12.39 -9.39
C GLN A 154 12.19 -11.38 -10.29
N LYS A 155 12.99 -11.84 -11.26
CA LYS A 155 13.66 -10.97 -12.22
C LYS A 155 12.68 -10.36 -13.21
N MET A 156 11.72 -11.13 -13.72
CA MET A 156 10.60 -10.58 -14.51
C MET A 156 9.80 -9.55 -13.72
N ASN A 157 9.60 -9.78 -12.42
CA ASN A 157 8.83 -8.89 -11.55
C ASN A 157 9.53 -7.56 -11.25
N THR A 158 10.87 -7.50 -11.30
CA THR A 158 11.65 -6.31 -10.91
C THR A 158 12.36 -5.62 -12.08
N ASP A 159 12.92 -6.38 -13.02
CA ASP A 159 13.60 -5.87 -14.22
C ASP A 159 12.65 -5.85 -15.44
N GLY A 160 11.46 -6.44 -15.34
CA GLY A 160 10.41 -6.40 -16.35
C GLY A 160 10.33 -7.64 -17.25
N ILE A 161 9.28 -7.68 -18.07
CA ILE A 161 9.06 -8.71 -19.09
C ILE A 161 9.44 -8.17 -20.47
N LYS A 162 9.48 -9.04 -21.48
CA LYS A 162 9.73 -8.62 -22.86
C LYS A 162 8.81 -7.44 -23.24
N PHE A 163 9.40 -6.37 -23.76
CA PHE A 163 8.75 -5.11 -24.15
C PHE A 163 8.34 -4.15 -23.01
N PHE A 164 8.35 -4.60 -21.76
CA PHE A 164 7.96 -3.79 -20.60
C PHE A 164 9.08 -3.79 -19.57
N HIS A 165 9.98 -2.81 -19.67
CA HIS A 165 11.11 -2.64 -18.77
C HIS A 165 11.08 -1.25 -18.13
N THR A 166 11.25 -1.20 -16.81
CA THR A 166 11.53 0.05 -16.08
C THR A 166 12.90 -0.11 -15.44
N ASN A 167 13.85 0.75 -15.81
CA ASN A 167 15.15 0.77 -15.15
C ASN A 167 15.08 1.63 -13.89
N ALA A 168 14.68 1.01 -12.79
CA ALA A 168 14.44 1.69 -11.53
C ALA A 168 15.75 2.04 -10.78
N ASP A 169 15.72 3.15 -10.05
CA ASP A 169 16.72 3.46 -9.02
C ASP A 169 16.41 2.72 -7.71
N THR A 170 17.07 3.10 -6.60
CA THR A 170 16.83 2.55 -5.27
C THR A 170 16.13 3.56 -4.34
N SER A 171 15.41 4.53 -4.90
CA SER A 171 14.68 5.53 -4.13
C SER A 171 13.50 4.93 -3.36
N LYS A 172 12.93 5.71 -2.44
CA LYS A 172 11.67 5.38 -1.78
C LYS A 172 10.55 6.15 -2.47
N GLY A 173 9.43 5.50 -2.76
CA GLY A 173 8.25 6.15 -3.32
C GLY A 173 7.48 6.98 -2.30
N ASP A 174 6.63 7.89 -2.78
CA ASP A 174 5.91 8.84 -1.93
C ASP A 174 4.81 8.19 -1.07
N LEU A 175 4.29 7.03 -1.49
CA LEU A 175 3.18 6.34 -0.83
C LEU A 175 3.59 5.17 0.08
N GLY A 176 4.84 4.72 0.04
CA GLY A 176 5.21 3.43 0.66
C GLY A 176 6.70 3.16 0.77
N ALA A 177 7.05 1.88 0.94
CA ALA A 177 8.45 1.46 1.11
C ALA A 177 9.18 1.24 -0.22
N THR A 178 8.46 0.96 -1.31
CA THR A 178 9.01 0.74 -2.65
C THR A 178 8.92 2.03 -3.48
N ASN A 179 9.70 2.12 -4.56
CA ASN A 179 9.56 3.13 -5.63
C ASN A 179 8.66 2.62 -6.77
N ASP A 180 7.73 1.73 -6.46
CA ASP A 180 6.81 1.15 -7.44
C ASP A 180 5.86 2.22 -7.99
N SER A 181 5.27 1.91 -9.13
CA SER A 181 4.07 2.59 -9.60
C SER A 181 2.87 2.28 -8.67
N SER A 182 1.86 3.16 -8.67
CA SER A 182 0.64 2.96 -7.88
C SER A 182 -0.59 3.33 -8.70
N ALA A 183 -1.36 2.33 -9.13
CA ALA A 183 -2.61 2.52 -9.88
C ALA A 183 -3.80 2.60 -8.92
N GLY A 184 -3.98 3.73 -8.23
CA GLY A 184 -4.97 3.89 -7.16
C GLY A 184 -6.42 4.09 -7.64
N GLY A 185 -6.64 4.51 -8.89
CA GLY A 185 -7.97 4.71 -9.48
C GLY A 185 -8.53 3.46 -10.15
N ILE A 186 -9.86 3.31 -10.20
CA ILE A 186 -10.49 2.19 -10.91
C ILE A 186 -10.19 2.34 -12.42
N ASN A 187 -9.85 1.25 -13.11
CA ASN A 187 -9.47 1.24 -14.53
C ASN A 187 -8.27 2.16 -14.87
N SER A 188 -7.42 2.47 -13.88
CA SER A 188 -6.23 3.29 -14.11
C SER A 188 -5.02 2.45 -14.55
N THR A 189 -4.04 3.12 -15.15
CA THR A 189 -2.74 2.53 -15.48
C THR A 189 -1.62 3.43 -14.95
N ALA A 190 -0.74 2.88 -14.12
CA ALA A 190 0.46 3.54 -13.64
C ALA A 190 1.69 2.75 -14.08
N ILE A 191 2.66 3.40 -14.71
CA ILE A 191 3.88 2.77 -15.25
C ILE A 191 5.08 3.68 -14.99
N GLY A 192 6.10 3.13 -14.34
CA GLY A 192 7.38 3.82 -14.08
C GLY A 192 7.66 4.03 -12.59
N VAL A 193 8.89 4.45 -12.30
CA VAL A 193 9.38 4.68 -10.93
C VAL A 193 8.54 5.77 -10.26
N ASN A 194 7.91 5.45 -9.13
CA ASN A 194 7.05 6.38 -8.38
C ASN A 194 5.98 7.06 -9.26
N ALA A 195 5.48 6.37 -10.30
CA ALA A 195 4.36 6.82 -11.11
C ALA A 195 3.05 6.59 -10.34
N ILE A 196 2.29 7.64 -10.04
CA ILE A 196 1.14 7.56 -9.14
C ILE A 196 -0.13 7.99 -9.85
N VAL A 197 -1.13 7.12 -9.84
CA VAL A 197 -2.54 7.49 -10.00
C VAL A 197 -3.17 7.52 -8.60
N SER A 198 -3.70 8.67 -8.19
CA SER A 198 -4.33 8.84 -6.87
C SER A 198 -5.59 7.97 -6.71
N THR A 199 -5.94 7.61 -5.47
CA THR A 199 -7.23 6.96 -5.18
C THR A 199 -8.40 7.86 -5.63
N GLY A 200 -9.32 7.29 -6.41
CA GLY A 200 -10.47 8.02 -6.99
C GLY A 200 -10.19 8.74 -8.31
N ALA A 201 -8.95 8.72 -8.82
CA ALA A 201 -8.60 9.16 -10.17
C ALA A 201 -8.89 8.04 -11.19
N ASP A 202 -10.17 7.70 -11.33
CA ASP A 202 -10.64 6.61 -12.19
C ASP A 202 -10.33 6.88 -13.67
N SER A 203 -10.02 5.82 -14.42
CA SER A 203 -9.67 5.85 -15.85
C SER A 203 -8.47 6.75 -16.19
N ALA A 204 -7.59 7.02 -15.22
CA ALA A 204 -6.43 7.87 -15.41
C ALA A 204 -5.15 7.09 -15.80
N VAL A 205 -4.20 7.79 -16.42
CA VAL A 205 -2.91 7.23 -16.86
C VAL A 205 -1.76 8.04 -16.28
N ALA A 206 -0.83 7.38 -15.58
CA ALA A 206 0.45 7.94 -15.18
C ALA A 206 1.59 7.11 -15.81
N LEU A 207 2.43 7.73 -16.64
CA LEU A 207 3.54 7.09 -17.34
C LEU A 207 4.81 7.93 -17.22
N GLY A 208 5.75 7.53 -16.36
CA GLY A 208 7.04 8.20 -16.21
C GLY A 208 7.49 8.36 -14.76
N HIS A 209 8.77 8.69 -14.57
CA HIS A 209 9.34 8.86 -13.24
C HIS A 209 8.67 10.04 -12.51
N ASN A 210 8.08 9.80 -11.33
CA ASN A 210 7.35 10.79 -10.54
C ASN A 210 6.12 11.41 -11.26
N SER A 211 5.61 10.78 -12.32
CA SER A 211 4.36 11.24 -12.94
C SER A 211 3.18 11.05 -11.98
N LYS A 212 2.28 12.02 -11.89
CA LYS A 212 1.12 11.99 -10.97
C LYS A 212 -0.19 12.33 -11.68
N ALA A 213 -1.07 11.35 -11.83
CA ALA A 213 -2.43 11.54 -12.29
C ALA A 213 -3.39 11.61 -11.08
N GLY A 214 -3.86 12.81 -10.75
CA GLY A 214 -4.70 13.09 -9.59
C GLY A 214 -6.19 13.23 -9.88
N GLY A 215 -6.57 13.57 -11.13
CA GLY A 215 -7.98 13.72 -11.53
C GLY A 215 -8.52 12.50 -12.29
N LYS A 216 -9.85 12.36 -12.37
CA LYS A 216 -10.47 11.30 -13.20
C LYS A 216 -10.20 11.56 -14.67
N GLU A 217 -10.04 10.49 -15.45
CA GLU A 217 -9.80 10.55 -16.91
C GLU A 217 -8.59 11.42 -17.27
N SER A 218 -7.62 11.55 -16.36
CA SER A 218 -6.44 12.39 -16.54
C SER A 218 -5.26 11.60 -17.11
N ILE A 219 -4.32 12.31 -17.75
CA ILE A 219 -3.15 11.74 -18.40
C ILE A 219 -1.92 12.51 -17.91
N ALA A 220 -1.00 11.84 -17.23
CA ALA A 220 0.30 12.38 -16.85
C ALA A 220 1.42 11.54 -17.49
N ILE A 221 2.19 12.11 -18.42
CA ILE A 221 3.27 11.41 -19.13
C ILE A 221 4.56 12.22 -19.04
N GLY A 222 5.64 11.60 -18.56
CA GLY A 222 6.97 12.19 -18.47
C GLY A 222 7.45 12.39 -17.02
N GLN A 223 8.62 13.01 -16.87
CA GLN A 223 9.26 13.13 -15.56
C GLN A 223 8.56 14.22 -14.73
N GLY A 224 8.00 13.87 -13.57
CA GLY A 224 7.38 14.84 -12.67
C GLY A 224 6.14 15.54 -13.24
N ALA A 225 5.54 15.01 -14.31
CA ALA A 225 4.31 15.55 -14.88
C ALA A 225 3.13 15.31 -13.92
N GLU A 226 2.40 16.35 -13.54
CA GLU A 226 1.24 16.29 -12.67
C GLU A 226 -0.04 16.71 -13.43
N ALA A 227 -1.04 15.82 -13.47
CA ALA A 227 -2.37 16.06 -14.06
C ALA A 227 -3.44 15.84 -12.97
N THR A 228 -3.77 16.88 -12.22
CA THR A 228 -4.61 16.77 -11.00
C THR A 228 -6.07 17.22 -11.19
N GLY A 229 -6.38 17.95 -12.27
CA GLY A 229 -7.77 18.31 -12.62
C GLY A 229 -8.54 17.16 -13.29
N LEU A 230 -9.86 17.20 -13.28
CA LEU A 230 -10.72 16.29 -14.05
C LEU A 230 -10.40 16.42 -15.54
N GLN A 231 -10.25 15.29 -16.26
CA GLN A 231 -9.91 15.28 -17.70
C GLN A 231 -8.68 16.14 -18.04
N SER A 232 -7.69 16.19 -17.14
CA SER A 232 -6.47 16.98 -17.34
C SER A 232 -5.38 16.19 -18.09
N ILE A 233 -4.58 16.87 -18.91
CA ILE A 233 -3.50 16.27 -19.71
C ILE A 233 -2.17 16.97 -19.38
N SER A 234 -1.18 16.26 -18.89
CA SER A 234 0.15 16.78 -18.56
C SER A 234 1.22 15.91 -19.22
N ILE A 235 1.83 16.40 -20.30
CA ILE A 235 2.82 15.65 -21.09
C ILE A 235 4.14 16.42 -21.17
N GLY A 236 5.21 15.82 -20.67
CA GLY A 236 6.56 16.38 -20.66
C GLY A 236 7.17 16.39 -19.27
N THR A 237 7.98 17.38 -18.96
CA THR A 237 8.76 17.40 -17.71
C THR A 237 8.23 18.47 -16.76
N GLY A 238 7.89 18.10 -15.54
CA GLY A 238 7.51 19.03 -14.47
C GLY A 238 6.25 19.88 -14.70
N ASN A 239 5.45 19.58 -15.73
CA ASN A 239 4.19 20.29 -15.98
C ASN A 239 3.18 20.03 -14.86
N LYS A 240 2.38 21.03 -14.49
CA LYS A 240 1.34 20.91 -13.47
C LYS A 240 0.01 21.43 -13.98
N VAL A 241 -0.93 20.53 -14.22
CA VAL A 241 -2.25 20.85 -14.76
C VAL A 241 -3.31 20.59 -13.70
N LYS A 242 -3.83 21.67 -13.10
CA LYS A 242 -4.87 21.62 -12.07
C LYS A 242 -6.25 21.97 -12.60
N GLY A 243 -6.32 22.71 -13.70
CA GLY A 243 -7.58 23.05 -14.34
C GLY A 243 -8.30 21.81 -14.87
N ASP A 244 -9.63 21.77 -14.73
CA ASP A 244 -10.45 20.73 -15.32
C ASP A 244 -10.50 20.89 -16.85
N HIS A 245 -10.60 19.80 -17.60
CA HIS A 245 -10.67 19.77 -19.06
C HIS A 245 -9.51 20.49 -19.76
N SER A 246 -8.34 20.49 -19.13
CA SER A 246 -7.20 21.34 -19.48
C SER A 246 -5.95 20.54 -19.79
N GLY A 247 -4.95 21.14 -20.44
CA GLY A 247 -3.73 20.41 -20.76
C GLY A 247 -2.46 21.23 -20.93
N ALA A 248 -1.32 20.59 -20.71
CA ALA A 248 0.01 21.12 -20.93
C ALA A 248 0.88 20.09 -21.66
N ILE A 249 1.55 20.54 -22.73
CA ILE A 249 2.57 19.78 -23.45
C ILE A 249 3.86 20.62 -23.51
N GLY A 250 4.90 20.24 -22.76
CA GLY A 250 6.15 21.03 -22.66
C GLY A 250 7.01 20.76 -21.43
N ASP A 251 7.84 21.73 -21.02
CA ASP A 251 8.74 21.63 -19.86
C ASP A 251 9.14 23.00 -19.27
N PRO A 252 8.97 23.21 -17.95
CA PRO A 252 7.75 22.96 -17.19
C PRO A 252 6.70 24.04 -17.45
N THR A 253 5.42 23.70 -17.38
CA THR A 253 4.30 24.63 -17.56
C THR A 253 3.22 24.38 -16.52
N ILE A 254 2.61 25.46 -16.01
CA ILE A 254 1.50 25.42 -15.03
C ILE A 254 0.21 25.84 -15.72
N VAL A 255 -0.85 25.02 -15.61
CA VAL A 255 -2.19 25.33 -16.13
C VAL A 255 -3.20 25.12 -14.99
N ASP A 256 -3.61 26.23 -14.38
CA ASP A 256 -4.58 26.24 -13.28
C ASP A 256 -6.00 26.60 -13.79
N GLY A 257 -6.13 27.34 -14.90
CA GLY A 257 -7.42 27.67 -15.51
C GLY A 257 -8.10 26.46 -16.16
N ALA A 258 -9.43 26.37 -16.05
CA ALA A 258 -10.23 25.31 -16.67
C ALA A 258 -10.37 25.51 -18.19
N ASN A 259 -10.68 24.44 -18.93
CA ASN A 259 -10.81 24.43 -20.39
C ASN A 259 -9.61 25.07 -21.13
N SER A 260 -8.40 24.98 -20.55
CA SER A 260 -7.24 25.73 -21.02
C SER A 260 -6.10 24.83 -21.44
N TYR A 261 -5.38 25.21 -22.49
CA TYR A 261 -4.31 24.40 -23.06
C TYR A 261 -3.04 25.20 -23.27
N SER A 262 -1.91 24.56 -23.02
CA SER A 262 -0.60 25.13 -23.27
C SER A 262 0.29 24.16 -24.02
N VAL A 263 0.95 24.65 -25.07
CA VAL A 263 2.02 23.97 -25.77
C VAL A 263 3.27 24.85 -25.71
N GLY A 264 4.29 24.36 -25.01
CA GLY A 264 5.57 25.02 -24.79
C GLY A 264 5.95 25.12 -23.31
N ASN A 265 6.93 25.98 -23.04
CA ASN A 265 7.80 25.87 -21.87
C ASN A 265 7.71 27.12 -20.99
N ASN A 266 7.78 26.94 -19.67
CA ASN A 266 7.76 28.00 -18.67
C ASN A 266 6.52 28.90 -18.78
N ASN A 267 5.38 28.33 -19.17
CA ASN A 267 4.12 29.06 -19.23
C ASN A 267 3.37 28.94 -17.90
N GLN A 268 2.57 29.95 -17.58
CA GLN A 268 1.65 29.97 -16.46
C GLN A 268 0.29 30.46 -16.94
N VAL A 269 -0.67 29.54 -17.04
CA VAL A 269 -2.03 29.77 -17.53
C VAL A 269 -2.99 29.70 -16.35
N LEU A 270 -3.34 30.87 -15.79
CA LEU A 270 -4.19 30.98 -14.60
C LEU A 270 -5.66 31.26 -14.93
N THR A 271 -5.98 31.48 -16.20
CA THR A 271 -7.31 31.92 -16.67
C THR A 271 -8.00 30.82 -17.47
N ASP A 272 -9.32 30.75 -17.36
CA ASP A 272 -10.14 29.76 -18.06
C ASP A 272 -10.22 30.02 -19.58
N ASP A 273 -10.63 29.01 -20.33
CA ASP A 273 -10.86 29.06 -21.79
C ASP A 273 -9.66 29.65 -22.57
N THR A 274 -8.44 29.41 -22.09
CA THR A 274 -7.23 30.05 -22.59
C THR A 274 -6.36 29.06 -23.37
N PHE A 275 -5.87 29.48 -24.53
CA PHE A 275 -4.92 28.70 -25.32
C PHE A 275 -3.57 29.40 -25.41
N VAL A 276 -2.49 28.67 -25.14
CA VAL A 276 -1.12 29.16 -25.27
C VAL A 276 -0.32 28.25 -26.19
N LEU A 277 0.29 28.85 -27.22
CA LEU A 277 1.30 28.20 -28.06
C LEU A 277 2.54 29.08 -28.05
N GLY A 278 3.45 28.86 -27.11
CA GLY A 278 4.57 29.75 -26.84
C GLY A 278 5.39 29.33 -25.63
N ASN A 279 6.39 30.14 -25.28
CA ASN A 279 7.22 29.92 -24.09
C ASN A 279 7.22 31.20 -23.25
N ASN A 280 7.46 31.08 -21.94
CA ASN A 280 7.54 32.21 -21.01
C ASN A 280 6.28 33.12 -21.02
N VAL A 281 5.11 32.53 -21.25
CA VAL A 281 3.82 33.23 -21.23
C VAL A 281 3.24 33.13 -19.83
N THR A 282 3.17 34.26 -19.12
CA THR A 282 2.63 34.31 -17.73
C THR A 282 1.45 35.28 -17.57
N LYS A 283 1.09 36.00 -18.63
CA LYS A 283 -0.02 36.96 -18.63
C LYS A 283 -1.07 36.53 -19.64
N THR A 284 -2.22 36.11 -19.13
CA THR A 284 -3.36 35.64 -19.91
C THR A 284 -4.65 36.29 -19.43
N VAL A 285 -5.66 36.30 -20.30
CA VAL A 285 -7.04 36.73 -19.99
C VAL A 285 -7.97 35.57 -20.35
N ALA A 286 -9.08 35.38 -19.62
CA ALA A 286 -10.02 34.31 -19.95
C ALA A 286 -10.50 34.42 -21.41
N GLY A 287 -10.55 33.29 -22.12
CA GLY A 287 -10.88 33.25 -23.55
C GLY A 287 -9.77 33.72 -24.51
N SER A 288 -8.56 34.00 -24.02
CA SER A 288 -7.46 34.50 -24.85
C SER A 288 -6.71 33.39 -25.59
N VAL A 289 -6.04 33.78 -26.68
CA VAL A 289 -5.08 32.94 -27.40
C VAL A 289 -3.74 33.63 -27.42
N VAL A 290 -2.70 33.05 -26.82
CA VAL A 290 -1.36 33.65 -26.76
C VAL A 290 -0.38 32.86 -27.62
N LEU A 291 0.21 33.54 -28.61
CA LEU A 291 1.05 32.93 -29.65
C LEU A 291 2.47 33.50 -29.59
N GLY A 292 3.45 32.63 -29.40
CA GLY A 292 4.89 32.92 -29.44
C GLY A 292 5.54 33.18 -28.08
N ASN A 293 6.88 33.09 -28.07
CA ASN A 293 7.72 33.31 -26.89
C ASN A 293 7.55 34.73 -26.32
N GLY A 294 7.27 34.83 -25.01
CA GLY A 294 7.16 36.09 -24.27
C GLY A 294 5.93 36.95 -24.63
N SER A 295 4.97 36.41 -25.37
CA SER A 295 3.71 37.11 -25.66
C SER A 295 2.84 37.23 -24.41
N ALA A 296 1.95 38.23 -24.38
CA ALA A 296 1.07 38.49 -23.23
C ALA A 296 -0.31 38.95 -23.71
N ALA A 297 -1.37 38.26 -23.28
CA ALA A 297 -2.73 38.78 -23.40
C ALA A 297 -3.05 39.61 -22.15
N THR A 298 -3.29 40.90 -22.33
CA THR A 298 -3.59 41.85 -21.23
C THR A 298 -4.90 42.61 -21.44
N THR A 299 -5.67 42.26 -22.46
CA THR A 299 -6.93 42.90 -22.83
C THR A 299 -8.02 41.85 -23.03
N GLY A 300 -9.21 42.12 -22.49
CA GLY A 300 -10.38 41.24 -22.58
C GLY A 300 -11.54 41.86 -23.37
N ALA A 301 -12.77 41.55 -22.94
CA ALA A 301 -13.99 42.11 -23.52
C ALA A 301 -14.14 43.62 -23.27
N GLY A 302 -14.88 44.31 -24.16
CA GLY A 302 -15.26 45.71 -23.99
C GLY A 302 -14.21 46.73 -24.43
N VAL A 303 -13.16 46.32 -25.15
CA VAL A 303 -12.14 47.24 -25.65
C VAL A 303 -12.66 47.92 -26.92
N ALA A 304 -13.00 49.20 -26.79
CA ALA A 304 -13.48 50.00 -27.91
C ALA A 304 -12.39 50.16 -28.99
N GLY A 305 -12.77 49.93 -30.25
CA GLY A 305 -11.89 50.16 -31.39
C GLY A 305 -11.54 51.66 -31.53
N TYR A 306 -10.36 51.93 -32.12
CA TYR A 306 -9.97 53.30 -32.43
C TYR A 306 -10.92 53.93 -33.46
N ALA A 307 -11.41 55.14 -33.19
CA ALA A 307 -12.26 55.90 -34.10
C ALA A 307 -11.69 57.32 -34.29
N LEU A 308 -11.74 57.82 -35.53
CA LEU A 308 -11.33 59.20 -35.84
C LEU A 308 -12.26 60.22 -35.17
N SER A 309 -11.72 61.39 -34.78
CA SER A 309 -12.51 62.46 -34.18
C SER A 309 -13.57 63.08 -35.11
N ALA A 310 -13.42 62.91 -36.43
CA ALA A 310 -14.35 63.40 -37.46
C ALA A 310 -15.14 62.27 -38.16
N ILE A 311 -15.32 61.12 -37.51
CA ILE A 311 -16.02 59.95 -38.05
C ILE A 311 -17.54 60.17 -38.17
N THR A 312 -18.21 59.51 -39.11
CA THR A 312 -19.67 59.51 -39.20
C THR A 312 -20.32 58.62 -38.14
N SER A 313 -21.60 58.88 -37.80
CA SER A 313 -22.34 58.03 -36.85
C SER A 313 -22.49 56.57 -37.32
N ALA A 314 -22.63 56.35 -38.64
CA ALA A 314 -22.77 55.02 -39.22
C ALA A 314 -21.47 54.22 -39.06
N ASP A 315 -20.33 54.81 -39.40
CA ASP A 315 -19.02 54.15 -39.27
C ASP A 315 -18.65 53.91 -37.81
N LYS A 316 -18.99 54.85 -36.91
CA LYS A 316 -18.82 54.65 -35.47
C LYS A 316 -19.63 53.45 -34.96
N THR A 317 -20.86 53.30 -35.44
CA THR A 317 -21.72 52.15 -35.10
C THR A 317 -21.14 50.83 -35.62
N ALA A 318 -20.56 50.82 -36.83
CA ALA A 318 -19.89 49.65 -37.39
C ALA A 318 -18.68 49.24 -36.54
N ILE A 319 -17.83 50.20 -36.14
CA ILE A 319 -16.69 49.95 -35.24
C ILE A 319 -17.18 49.42 -33.89
N ASP A 320 -18.18 50.05 -33.28
CA ASP A 320 -18.70 49.65 -31.96
C ASP A 320 -19.28 48.23 -31.96
N LYS A 321 -19.88 47.79 -33.08
CA LYS A 321 -20.38 46.42 -33.26
C LYS A 321 -19.28 45.36 -33.24
N THR A 322 -18.03 45.76 -33.47
CA THR A 322 -16.83 44.88 -33.45
C THR A 322 -16.01 44.99 -32.16
N THR A 323 -16.55 45.68 -31.14
CA THR A 323 -15.93 45.73 -29.80
C THR A 323 -15.62 44.32 -29.29
N SER A 324 -14.45 44.12 -28.69
CA SER A 324 -14.00 42.80 -28.24
C SER A 324 -15.01 42.14 -27.29
N THR A 325 -15.24 40.84 -27.46
CA THR A 325 -16.20 40.07 -26.63
C THR A 325 -15.52 39.14 -25.64
N THR A 326 -14.22 38.85 -25.82
CA THR A 326 -13.44 37.92 -25.00
C THR A 326 -11.95 38.31 -24.98
N GLY A 327 -11.11 37.48 -24.36
CA GLY A 327 -9.65 37.62 -24.34
C GLY A 327 -9.04 37.78 -25.73
N ALA A 328 -8.01 38.63 -25.84
CA ALA A 328 -7.36 38.91 -27.10
C ALA A 328 -6.55 37.72 -27.67
N VAL A 329 -6.36 37.71 -28.99
CA VAL A 329 -5.29 36.94 -29.63
C VAL A 329 -4.00 37.76 -29.53
N ALA A 330 -3.09 37.36 -28.64
CA ALA A 330 -1.84 38.06 -28.38
C ALA A 330 -0.67 37.42 -29.15
N VAL A 331 -0.05 38.18 -30.05
CA VAL A 331 1.15 37.78 -30.81
C VAL A 331 2.44 38.44 -30.30
N GLY A 332 2.37 39.19 -29.20
CA GLY A 332 3.50 39.90 -28.59
C GLY A 332 3.14 40.46 -27.21
N ASP A 333 3.99 41.33 -26.68
CA ASP A 333 3.79 42.09 -25.45
C ASP A 333 4.40 43.49 -25.63
N ALA A 334 3.56 44.48 -25.94
CA ALA A 334 4.00 45.85 -26.18
C ALA A 334 4.64 46.48 -24.93
N ALA A 335 4.19 46.11 -23.72
CA ALA A 335 4.78 46.62 -22.47
C ALA A 335 6.22 46.14 -22.29
N SER A 336 6.57 45.01 -22.89
CA SER A 336 7.90 44.40 -22.88
C SER A 336 8.67 44.60 -24.21
N GLY A 337 8.15 45.42 -25.13
CA GLY A 337 8.79 45.70 -26.43
C GLY A 337 8.77 44.53 -27.42
N ILE A 338 7.92 43.53 -27.22
CA ILE A 338 7.82 42.34 -28.08
C ILE A 338 6.68 42.54 -29.09
N TYR A 339 7.02 42.58 -30.37
CA TYR A 339 6.05 42.72 -31.47
C TYR A 339 6.30 41.65 -32.53
N ARG A 340 5.24 41.20 -33.19
CA ARG A 340 5.34 40.28 -34.34
C ARG A 340 4.54 40.82 -35.51
N GLN A 341 5.12 40.72 -36.70
CA GLN A 341 4.36 40.88 -37.93
C GLN A 341 3.47 39.65 -38.13
N ILE A 342 2.21 39.87 -38.51
CA ILE A 342 1.33 38.82 -39.02
C ILE A 342 1.44 38.86 -40.55
N THR A 343 2.11 37.88 -41.14
CA THR A 343 2.41 37.84 -42.57
C THR A 343 1.47 36.91 -43.33
N GLY A 344 1.26 37.14 -44.62
CA GLY A 344 0.36 36.32 -45.44
C GLY A 344 -1.13 36.61 -45.21
N VAL A 345 -1.47 37.78 -44.66
CA VAL A 345 -2.86 38.20 -44.41
C VAL A 345 -3.52 38.65 -45.72
N ALA A 346 -4.58 37.95 -46.12
CA ALA A 346 -5.41 38.33 -47.26
C ALA A 346 -6.11 39.69 -47.01
N ALA A 347 -6.62 40.34 -48.06
CA ALA A 347 -7.36 41.58 -47.88
C ALA A 347 -8.68 41.31 -47.15
N GLY A 348 -8.96 42.06 -46.09
CA GLY A 348 -10.21 41.96 -45.35
C GLY A 348 -11.41 42.42 -46.19
N SER A 349 -12.55 41.79 -46.00
CA SER A 349 -13.77 41.98 -46.79
C SER A 349 -14.97 42.46 -45.98
N ALA A 350 -15.03 42.11 -44.70
CA ALA A 350 -16.06 42.52 -43.74
C ALA A 350 -15.46 43.39 -42.62
N ASP A 351 -16.33 44.05 -41.84
CA ASP A 351 -15.91 45.02 -40.80
C ASP A 351 -14.97 44.45 -39.73
N ALA A 352 -15.07 43.14 -39.44
CA ALA A 352 -14.25 42.47 -38.42
C ALA A 352 -13.00 41.78 -38.99
N ASP A 353 -12.75 41.86 -40.30
CA ASP A 353 -11.58 41.25 -40.92
C ASP A 353 -10.32 42.12 -40.68
N ALA A 354 -9.17 41.48 -40.51
CA ALA A 354 -7.90 42.19 -40.40
C ALA A 354 -7.54 42.89 -41.73
N VAL A 355 -7.19 44.17 -41.65
CA VAL A 355 -6.73 44.96 -42.80
C VAL A 355 -5.26 44.67 -43.08
N ASN A 356 -4.92 44.37 -44.34
CA ASN A 356 -3.52 44.21 -44.74
C ASN A 356 -2.89 45.51 -45.27
N VAL A 357 -1.56 45.52 -45.40
CA VAL A 357 -0.81 46.71 -45.85
C VAL A 357 -1.22 47.17 -47.26
N ALA A 358 -1.70 46.28 -48.12
CA ALA A 358 -2.12 46.65 -49.48
C ALA A 358 -3.39 47.52 -49.47
N GLN A 359 -4.37 47.20 -48.63
CA GLN A 359 -5.58 48.03 -48.44
C GLN A 359 -5.23 49.41 -47.90
N LEU A 360 -4.33 49.50 -46.90
CA LEU A 360 -3.88 50.79 -46.36
C LEU A 360 -3.13 51.62 -47.41
N LYS A 361 -2.27 51.00 -48.22
CA LYS A 361 -1.61 51.67 -49.35
C LYS A 361 -2.61 52.18 -50.40
N ALA A 362 -3.68 51.44 -50.67
CA ALA A 362 -4.73 51.88 -51.59
C ALA A 362 -5.43 53.15 -51.10
N VAL A 363 -5.73 53.25 -49.79
CA VAL A 363 -6.26 54.48 -49.18
C VAL A 363 -5.25 55.64 -49.31
N GLY A 364 -3.98 55.41 -49.00
CA GLY A 364 -2.93 56.42 -49.15
C GLY A 364 -2.82 56.94 -50.60
N ASN A 365 -2.83 56.05 -51.58
CA ASN A 365 -2.82 56.43 -53.01
C ASN A 365 -4.05 57.24 -53.41
N GLN A 366 -5.23 56.93 -52.85
CA GLN A 366 -6.46 57.67 -53.12
C GLN A 366 -6.40 59.10 -52.54
N VAL A 367 -5.83 59.28 -51.34
CA VAL A 367 -5.60 60.62 -50.74
C VAL A 367 -4.69 61.46 -51.62
N VAL A 368 -3.56 60.89 -52.07
CA VAL A 368 -2.63 61.58 -52.99
C VAL A 368 -3.35 61.98 -54.28
N LYS A 369 -4.14 61.09 -54.87
CA LYS A 369 -4.90 61.38 -56.10
C LYS A 369 -5.89 62.54 -55.92
N THR A 370 -6.61 62.58 -54.80
CA THR A 370 -7.54 63.67 -54.47
C THR A 370 -6.80 65.00 -54.24
N GLN A 371 -5.67 64.97 -53.54
CA GLN A 371 -4.85 66.18 -53.32
C GLN A 371 -4.25 66.72 -54.62
N THR A 372 -3.79 65.84 -55.52
CA THR A 372 -3.28 66.24 -56.85
C THR A 372 -4.35 66.96 -57.67
N ALA A 373 -5.58 66.43 -57.71
CA ALA A 373 -6.67 67.08 -58.45
C ALA A 373 -7.03 68.49 -57.90
N LEU A 374 -6.91 68.70 -56.59
CA LEU A 374 -7.13 69.99 -55.94
C LEU A 374 -6.04 71.01 -56.32
N VAL A 375 -4.77 70.62 -56.29
CA VAL A 375 -3.65 71.54 -56.63
C VAL A 375 -3.58 71.84 -58.13
N ASP A 376 -3.94 70.88 -58.98
CA ASP A 376 -4.05 71.10 -60.43
C ASP A 376 -5.11 72.19 -60.76
N SER A 377 -6.19 72.25 -59.97
CA SER A 377 -7.24 73.26 -60.12
C SER A 377 -6.79 74.68 -59.71
N LEU A 378 -5.73 74.81 -58.89
CA LEU A 378 -5.17 76.11 -58.50
C LEU A 378 -4.24 76.69 -59.59
N GLY A 379 -3.62 75.88 -60.43
CA GLY A 379 -2.68 76.34 -61.47
C GLY A 379 -1.35 76.90 -60.91
N GLY A 380 -0.60 77.69 -61.68
CA GLY A 380 0.61 78.37 -61.20
C GLY A 380 1.78 77.44 -60.77
N GLY A 381 1.78 76.18 -61.18
CA GLY A 381 2.83 75.21 -60.82
C GLY A 381 2.70 74.58 -59.42
N ALA A 382 1.54 74.68 -58.77
CA ALA A 382 1.27 73.97 -57.51
C ALA A 382 1.35 72.45 -57.69
N LYS A 383 1.89 71.72 -56.71
CA LYS A 383 2.01 70.25 -56.76
C LYS A 383 2.02 69.61 -55.37
N VAL A 384 1.60 68.35 -55.30
CA VAL A 384 1.81 67.49 -54.11
C VAL A 384 3.22 66.88 -54.19
N ASN A 385 4.01 67.03 -53.13
CA ASN A 385 5.36 66.46 -53.01
C ASN A 385 5.30 64.98 -52.56
N ASN A 386 6.39 64.22 -52.76
CA ASN A 386 6.47 62.81 -52.38
C ASN A 386 6.27 62.53 -50.87
N ASP A 387 6.42 63.55 -50.02
CA ASP A 387 6.21 63.48 -48.57
C ASP A 387 4.79 63.87 -48.14
N GLY A 388 3.88 64.13 -49.09
CA GLY A 388 2.50 64.52 -48.83
C GLY A 388 2.29 66.02 -48.55
N THR A 389 3.35 66.85 -48.58
CA THR A 389 3.22 68.32 -48.47
C THR A 389 2.82 68.95 -49.81
N ILE A 390 2.22 70.14 -49.78
CA ILE A 390 1.84 70.89 -51.00
C ILE A 390 2.85 72.02 -51.25
N THR A 391 3.40 72.08 -52.46
CA THR A 391 4.07 73.27 -52.97
C THR A 391 3.00 74.21 -53.54
N GLY A 392 2.89 75.42 -52.99
CA GLY A 392 1.89 76.40 -53.41
C GLY A 392 2.09 76.95 -54.83
N PRO A 393 1.05 77.56 -55.44
CA PRO A 393 1.15 78.14 -56.78
C PRO A 393 2.03 79.40 -56.80
N THR A 394 2.58 79.75 -57.96
CA THR A 394 3.20 81.05 -58.24
C THR A 394 2.52 81.69 -59.45
N TYR A 395 2.01 82.91 -59.29
CA TYR A 395 1.41 83.73 -60.35
C TYR A 395 2.29 84.96 -60.60
N ASN A 396 2.68 85.21 -61.86
CA ASN A 396 3.48 86.39 -62.24
C ASN A 396 2.56 87.48 -62.79
N VAL A 397 2.14 88.41 -61.93
CA VAL A 397 1.24 89.52 -62.28
C VAL A 397 1.72 90.80 -61.61
N ALA A 398 1.41 91.96 -62.20
CA ALA A 398 1.80 93.28 -61.68
C ALA A 398 3.31 93.42 -61.39
N GLN A 399 4.17 92.87 -62.26
CA GLN A 399 5.63 92.88 -62.14
C GLN A 399 6.20 92.22 -60.87
N GLY A 400 5.45 91.32 -60.22
CA GLY A 400 5.91 90.54 -59.06
C GLY A 400 5.40 89.10 -59.05
N ASN A 401 5.94 88.28 -58.15
CA ASN A 401 5.54 86.88 -57.95
C ASN A 401 4.62 86.76 -56.75
N GLN A 402 3.42 86.22 -56.95
CA GLN A 402 2.41 86.08 -55.91
C GLN A 402 2.15 84.59 -55.65
N THR A 403 2.14 84.16 -54.39
CA THR A 403 2.11 82.74 -54.01
C THR A 403 0.73 82.21 -53.61
N ASN A 404 -0.30 83.04 -53.75
CA ASN A 404 -1.70 82.67 -53.60
C ASN A 404 -2.59 83.60 -54.46
N VAL A 405 -3.84 83.19 -54.70
CA VAL A 405 -4.79 83.91 -55.56
C VAL A 405 -5.22 85.27 -54.99
N GLY A 406 -5.30 85.41 -53.67
CA GLY A 406 -5.71 86.66 -53.00
C GLY A 406 -4.70 87.78 -53.21
N ASP A 407 -3.41 87.46 -53.04
CA ASP A 407 -2.31 88.39 -53.26
C ASP A 407 -2.14 88.72 -54.75
N ALA A 408 -2.37 87.75 -55.66
CA ALA A 408 -2.37 87.99 -57.11
C ALA A 408 -3.41 89.03 -57.55
N LEU A 409 -4.64 88.92 -57.04
CA LEU A 409 -5.71 89.89 -57.32
C LEU A 409 -5.42 91.25 -56.68
N THR A 410 -4.89 91.26 -55.46
CA THR A 410 -4.51 92.50 -54.74
C THR A 410 -3.33 93.21 -55.43
N ALA A 411 -2.39 92.48 -56.02
CA ALA A 411 -1.26 93.06 -56.75
C ALA A 411 -1.70 93.74 -58.06
N LEU A 412 -2.65 93.14 -58.79
CA LEU A 412 -3.28 93.76 -59.96
C LEU A 412 -4.05 95.04 -59.60
N ASP A 413 -4.81 95.03 -58.50
CA ASP A 413 -5.52 96.20 -57.97
C ASP A 413 -4.54 97.34 -57.62
N LYS A 414 -3.44 97.03 -56.90
CA LYS A 414 -2.38 98.00 -56.59
C LYS A 414 -1.70 98.57 -57.84
N ALA A 415 -1.44 97.76 -58.86
CA ALA A 415 -0.84 98.24 -60.10
C ALA A 415 -1.74 99.25 -60.83
N ILE A 416 -3.05 99.01 -60.86
CA ILE A 416 -4.06 99.93 -61.39
C ILE A 416 -4.09 101.23 -60.56
N GLY A 417 -4.03 101.13 -59.23
CA GLY A 417 -3.92 102.30 -58.34
C GLY A 417 -2.63 103.11 -58.53
N SER A 418 -1.51 102.46 -58.87
CA SER A 418 -0.20 103.09 -59.04
C SER A 418 -0.10 103.92 -60.35
N VAL A 419 -0.69 103.43 -61.45
CA VAL A 419 -0.79 104.19 -62.72
C VAL A 419 -1.65 105.46 -62.57
N GLY A 420 -2.66 105.42 -61.71
CA GLY A 420 -3.48 106.59 -61.35
C GLY A 420 -2.75 107.63 -60.49
N THR A 421 -1.63 107.28 -59.85
CA THR A 421 -0.84 108.17 -58.99
C THR A 421 0.41 108.75 -59.67
N THR A 422 1.10 108.00 -60.53
CA THR A 422 2.36 108.45 -61.16
C THR A 422 2.17 109.44 -62.32
N SER A 423 0.93 109.67 -62.77
CA SER A 423 0.60 110.63 -63.84
C SER A 423 0.23 112.05 -63.32
N LYS A 424 0.34 112.31 -62.01
CA LYS A 424 0.06 113.62 -61.37
C LYS A 424 1.35 114.35 -60.95
N THR A 425 1.54 115.60 -61.38
CA THR A 425 2.63 116.50 -60.93
C THR A 425 2.28 117.34 -59.68
N THR A 426 3.28 117.71 -58.87
CA THR A 426 3.12 118.39 -57.55
C THR A 426 4.02 119.62 -57.34
N VAL A 427 3.63 120.51 -56.42
CA VAL A 427 4.38 121.67 -55.89
C VAL A 427 4.63 121.42 -54.38
N THR A 428 5.82 121.74 -53.85
CA THR A 428 6.18 121.51 -52.43
C THR A 428 6.71 122.75 -51.72
N ASN A 429 6.56 122.74 -50.39
CA ASN A 429 6.96 123.77 -49.43
C ASN A 429 8.46 123.76 -49.08
N GLY A 430 9.02 124.95 -48.78
CA GLY A 430 10.34 125.13 -48.14
C GLY A 430 10.26 125.29 -46.61
N GLN A 431 11.40 125.47 -45.93
CA GLN A 431 11.49 125.52 -44.45
C GLN A 431 10.54 126.58 -43.86
N ASN A 432 9.73 126.17 -42.88
CA ASN A 432 8.73 126.99 -42.21
C ASN A 432 7.60 127.55 -43.12
N ILE A 433 7.38 126.95 -44.30
CA ILE A 433 6.28 127.24 -45.25
C ILE A 433 5.35 126.02 -45.41
N VAL A 434 4.06 126.26 -45.65
CA VAL A 434 3.02 125.27 -45.98
C VAL A 434 2.39 125.64 -47.31
N VAL A 435 2.30 124.68 -48.23
CA VAL A 435 1.53 124.81 -49.47
C VAL A 435 0.22 124.02 -49.30
N ASN A 436 -0.93 124.67 -49.46
CA ASN A 436 -2.27 124.10 -49.36
C ASN A 436 -2.85 123.81 -50.76
N LYS A 437 -3.15 122.55 -51.01
CA LYS A 437 -3.61 122.05 -52.32
C LYS A 437 -5.14 122.03 -52.40
N SER A 438 -5.73 122.57 -53.48
CA SER A 438 -7.17 122.49 -53.79
C SER A 438 -7.42 121.73 -55.10
N LYS A 439 -8.69 121.54 -55.51
CA LYS A 439 -9.06 120.83 -56.75
C LYS A 439 -9.84 121.72 -57.71
N ASN A 440 -9.59 121.54 -59.00
CA ASN A 440 -10.35 122.13 -60.09
C ASN A 440 -11.64 121.33 -60.36
N ALA A 441 -12.57 121.94 -61.09
CA ALA A 441 -13.89 121.34 -61.39
C ALA A 441 -13.83 120.07 -62.29
N ASP A 442 -12.69 119.78 -62.91
CA ASP A 442 -12.43 118.58 -63.73
C ASP A 442 -11.75 117.44 -62.95
N GLY A 443 -11.55 117.61 -61.64
CA GLY A 443 -10.91 116.63 -60.75
C GLY A 443 -9.39 116.70 -60.67
N SER A 444 -8.73 117.62 -61.41
CA SER A 444 -7.29 117.92 -61.29
C SER A 444 -6.97 118.82 -60.09
N ASP A 445 -5.68 119.03 -59.75
CA ASP A 445 -5.26 119.72 -58.52
C ASP A 445 -4.67 121.15 -58.75
N ASN A 446 -4.82 122.06 -57.78
CA ASN A 446 -4.31 123.45 -57.69
C ASN A 446 -3.54 123.68 -56.34
N TYR A 447 -2.66 124.69 -56.19
CA TYR A 447 -1.81 124.89 -54.98
C TYR A 447 -1.69 126.37 -54.52
N GLU A 448 -1.95 126.66 -53.23
CA GLU A 448 -1.88 127.98 -52.51
C GLU A 448 -0.82 127.95 -51.37
N VAL A 449 -0.21 129.06 -50.87
CA VAL A 449 0.98 129.02 -49.95
C VAL A 449 0.85 129.89 -48.65
N ALA A 450 1.28 129.40 -47.47
CA ALA A 450 1.25 129.95 -46.07
C ALA A 450 2.50 129.54 -45.20
N THR A 451 2.62 129.87 -43.89
CA THR A 451 3.74 129.38 -43.00
C THR A 451 3.46 128.01 -42.35
N ALA A 452 4.51 127.27 -41.99
CA ALA A 452 4.38 125.93 -41.41
C ALA A 452 3.93 125.93 -39.95
N LYS A 453 3.15 124.91 -39.60
CA LYS A 453 2.65 124.68 -38.24
C LYS A 453 3.74 124.17 -37.29
N ASP A 454 4.76 123.51 -37.83
CA ASP A 454 5.96 123.06 -37.13
C ASP A 454 7.17 123.89 -37.55
N LEU A 455 7.86 124.50 -36.58
CA LEU A 455 8.95 125.44 -36.82
C LEU A 455 10.31 124.82 -36.51
N THR A 456 11.26 124.96 -37.42
CA THR A 456 12.68 124.68 -37.15
C THR A 456 13.37 125.96 -36.70
N VAL A 457 13.81 125.97 -35.45
CA VAL A 457 14.40 127.12 -34.74
C VAL A 457 15.48 126.63 -33.77
N ASP A 458 16.45 127.49 -33.43
CA ASP A 458 17.59 127.12 -32.56
C ASP A 458 17.18 126.88 -31.09
N SER A 459 16.13 127.54 -30.62
CA SER A 459 15.51 127.25 -29.32
C SER A 459 14.08 127.77 -29.27
N VAL A 460 13.25 127.12 -28.44
CA VAL A 460 11.92 127.61 -28.08
C VAL A 460 11.88 127.80 -26.57
N LYS A 461 11.66 129.03 -26.12
CA LYS A 461 11.46 129.36 -24.70
C LYS A 461 9.98 129.62 -24.45
N ALA A 462 9.34 128.74 -23.69
CA ALA A 462 7.94 128.86 -23.30
C ALA A 462 7.85 128.90 -21.76
N GLY A 463 7.77 130.10 -21.19
CA GLY A 463 7.84 130.31 -19.73
C GLY A 463 9.21 129.91 -19.14
N ASN A 464 9.21 129.06 -18.10
CA ASN A 464 10.40 128.48 -17.47
C ASN A 464 10.83 127.13 -18.08
N THR A 465 10.18 126.70 -19.17
CA THR A 465 10.57 125.52 -19.94
C THR A 465 11.43 125.94 -21.12
N VAL A 466 12.58 125.29 -21.27
CA VAL A 466 13.50 125.51 -22.38
C VAL A 466 13.55 124.23 -23.21
N LEU A 467 13.20 124.34 -24.50
CA LEU A 467 13.48 123.32 -25.51
C LEU A 467 14.64 123.80 -26.37
N ASN A 468 15.75 123.06 -26.31
CA ASN A 468 16.96 123.34 -27.09
C ASN A 468 17.71 122.03 -27.40
N ASN A 469 18.92 122.15 -27.94
CA ASN A 469 19.78 121.03 -28.28
C ASN A 469 20.16 120.12 -27.09
N ALA A 470 20.10 120.61 -25.85
CA ALA A 470 20.35 119.81 -24.64
C ALA A 470 19.12 118.99 -24.21
N GLY A 471 17.96 119.19 -24.85
CA GLY A 471 16.69 118.53 -24.56
C GLY A 471 15.66 119.48 -23.96
N ILE A 472 14.98 119.04 -22.91
CA ILE A 472 13.95 119.80 -22.20
C ILE A 472 14.33 119.92 -20.73
N THR A 473 14.43 121.15 -20.25
CA THR A 473 14.59 121.46 -18.82
C THR A 473 13.37 122.22 -18.32
N ILE A 474 12.81 121.78 -17.20
CA ILE A 474 11.66 122.43 -16.54
C ILE A 474 12.10 122.93 -15.16
N GLY A 475 11.91 124.23 -14.90
CA GLY A 475 12.30 124.86 -13.64
C GLY A 475 13.82 124.98 -13.47
N ASN A 476 14.33 124.78 -12.25
CA ASN A 476 15.77 124.78 -11.95
C ASN A 476 16.32 123.34 -11.94
N ASN A 477 16.26 122.67 -13.09
CA ASN A 477 16.65 121.26 -13.26
C ASN A 477 15.85 120.26 -12.39
N THR A 478 14.64 120.61 -11.95
CA THR A 478 13.77 119.72 -11.16
C THR A 478 13.30 118.53 -11.98
N VAL A 479 13.05 118.74 -13.28
CA VAL A 479 12.87 117.68 -14.27
C VAL A 479 13.77 117.98 -15.46
N VAL A 480 14.61 117.02 -15.80
CA VAL A 480 15.54 117.09 -16.93
C VAL A 480 15.29 115.91 -17.84
N LEU A 481 14.97 116.19 -19.10
CA LEU A 481 14.99 115.21 -20.18
C LEU A 481 16.11 115.58 -21.14
N ASN A 482 17.20 114.81 -21.11
CA ASN A 482 18.38 115.05 -21.94
C ASN A 482 18.85 113.75 -22.59
N ASN A 483 20.02 113.80 -23.24
CA ASN A 483 20.62 112.65 -23.92
C ASN A 483 21.01 111.48 -22.99
N THR A 484 21.00 111.66 -21.67
CA THR A 484 21.21 110.59 -20.69
C THR A 484 19.92 109.96 -20.20
N GLY A 485 18.76 110.59 -20.46
CA GLY A 485 17.43 110.11 -20.10
C GLY A 485 16.59 111.13 -19.33
N LEU A 486 15.61 110.63 -18.57
CA LEU A 486 14.75 111.41 -17.68
C LEU A 486 15.29 111.35 -16.25
N ILE A 487 15.51 112.52 -15.65
CA ILE A 487 15.89 112.67 -14.25
C ILE A 487 14.86 113.57 -13.57
N ILE A 488 14.31 113.10 -12.46
CA ILE A 488 13.45 113.89 -11.56
C ILE A 488 14.22 114.00 -10.25
N ASP A 489 14.52 115.23 -9.83
CA ASP A 489 15.25 115.46 -8.59
C ASP A 489 14.46 114.96 -7.37
N GLY A 490 15.09 114.16 -6.51
CA GLY A 490 14.43 113.47 -5.39
C GLY A 490 13.39 112.40 -5.76
N GLY A 491 13.27 112.02 -7.04
CA GLY A 491 12.28 111.09 -7.57
C GLY A 491 12.88 109.96 -8.43
N PRO A 492 12.04 109.17 -9.13
CA PRO A 492 12.51 108.15 -10.04
C PRO A 492 13.31 108.74 -11.21
N SER A 493 14.28 107.98 -11.72
CA SER A 493 15.02 108.32 -12.94
C SER A 493 15.06 107.13 -13.90
N VAL A 494 15.03 107.43 -15.20
CA VAL A 494 15.21 106.46 -16.28
C VAL A 494 16.34 106.97 -17.15
N THR A 495 17.53 106.41 -16.94
CA THR A 495 18.74 106.85 -17.63
C THR A 495 19.41 105.70 -18.34
N THR A 496 20.45 105.99 -19.11
CA THR A 496 21.32 104.97 -19.72
C THR A 496 21.99 104.04 -18.70
N LYS A 497 21.98 104.38 -17.40
CA LYS A 497 22.47 103.52 -16.30
C LYS A 497 21.40 102.54 -15.76
N GLY A 498 20.17 102.62 -16.25
CA GLY A 498 19.04 101.81 -15.77
C GLY A 498 17.93 102.67 -15.14
N ILE A 499 17.00 101.98 -14.49
CA ILE A 499 15.87 102.58 -13.79
C ILE A 499 16.19 102.64 -12.30
N ASP A 500 16.17 103.84 -11.72
CA ASP A 500 16.15 104.05 -10.28
C ASP A 500 14.72 104.41 -9.86
N ALA A 501 14.10 103.60 -9.01
CA ALA A 501 12.75 103.86 -8.51
C ALA A 501 12.69 104.98 -7.44
N GLY A 502 13.83 105.57 -7.04
CA GLY A 502 13.88 106.68 -6.09
C GLY A 502 13.36 106.32 -4.70
N ASN A 503 13.68 105.10 -4.25
CA ASN A 503 13.17 104.50 -3.01
C ASN A 503 11.62 104.48 -2.91
N LYS A 504 10.91 104.39 -4.03
CA LYS A 504 9.45 104.21 -4.09
C LYS A 504 9.10 102.79 -4.53
N GLN A 505 7.92 102.30 -4.15
CA GLN A 505 7.40 101.04 -4.66
C GLN A 505 7.11 101.17 -6.17
N VAL A 506 7.51 100.19 -6.96
CA VAL A 506 7.07 100.06 -8.35
C VAL A 506 5.74 99.32 -8.34
N ILE A 507 4.64 100.07 -8.50
CA ILE A 507 3.27 99.54 -8.49
C ILE A 507 2.82 99.17 -9.90
N ASN A 508 1.79 98.32 -10.02
CA ASN A 508 1.23 97.83 -11.29
C ASN A 508 2.20 97.00 -12.16
N VAL A 509 3.13 96.27 -11.53
CA VAL A 509 3.98 95.29 -12.22
C VAL A 509 3.14 94.05 -12.54
N ALA A 510 2.86 93.82 -13.83
CA ALA A 510 2.23 92.58 -14.30
C ALA A 510 3.08 91.35 -13.92
N ALA A 511 2.48 90.17 -13.86
CA ALA A 511 3.23 88.95 -13.57
C ALA A 511 4.32 88.74 -14.63
N GLY A 512 5.59 88.60 -14.19
CA GLY A 512 6.70 88.30 -15.09
C GLY A 512 6.48 86.98 -15.82
N THR A 513 6.73 86.96 -17.13
CA THR A 513 6.59 85.78 -18.01
C THR A 513 7.93 85.33 -18.59
N LYS A 514 8.92 86.22 -18.63
CA LYS A 514 10.31 85.93 -19.00
C LYS A 514 11.21 85.91 -17.77
N ALA A 515 12.33 85.19 -17.86
CA ALA A 515 13.29 85.07 -16.75
C ALA A 515 13.90 86.42 -16.31
N THR A 516 13.89 87.44 -17.17
CA THR A 516 14.42 88.79 -16.90
C THR A 516 13.35 89.80 -16.51
N ASP A 517 12.10 89.38 -16.34
CA ASP A 517 11.02 90.28 -15.89
C ASP A 517 11.11 90.49 -14.38
N ALA A 518 10.71 91.68 -13.90
CA ALA A 518 10.54 91.90 -12.47
C ALA A 518 9.34 91.10 -11.95
N VAL A 519 9.52 90.32 -10.88
CA VAL A 519 8.42 89.61 -10.22
C VAL A 519 7.65 90.54 -9.30
N ASN A 520 6.32 90.44 -9.31
CA ASN A 520 5.50 91.14 -8.33
C ASN A 520 5.36 90.30 -7.04
N LYS A 521 4.91 90.94 -5.94
CA LYS A 521 4.76 90.27 -4.64
C LYS A 521 3.84 89.04 -4.70
N GLY A 522 2.79 89.08 -5.53
CA GLY A 522 1.85 87.96 -5.68
C GLY A 522 2.50 86.69 -6.21
N GLN A 523 3.40 86.79 -7.20
CA GLN A 523 4.15 85.64 -7.72
C GLN A 523 5.05 84.99 -6.64
N LEU A 524 5.69 85.80 -5.80
CA LEU A 524 6.50 85.29 -4.68
C LEU A 524 5.63 84.62 -3.61
N ASP A 525 4.53 85.25 -3.19
CA ASP A 525 3.61 84.70 -2.20
C ASP A 525 3.03 83.34 -2.67
N SER A 526 2.62 83.24 -3.94
CA SER A 526 2.11 81.98 -4.52
C SER A 526 3.17 80.88 -4.57
N ALA A 527 4.41 81.19 -4.96
CA ALA A 527 5.50 80.22 -4.98
C ALA A 527 5.80 79.67 -3.57
N ILE A 528 5.84 80.55 -2.56
CA ILE A 528 6.06 80.15 -1.16
C ILE A 528 4.88 79.34 -0.61
N SER A 529 3.64 79.71 -0.96
CA SER A 529 2.45 78.94 -0.58
C SER A 529 2.50 77.51 -1.13
N ASN A 530 2.89 77.33 -2.39
CA ASN A 530 3.04 76.00 -3.00
C ASN A 530 4.10 75.16 -2.27
N VAL A 531 5.25 75.74 -1.95
CA VAL A 531 6.31 75.05 -1.18
C VAL A 531 5.79 74.64 0.20
N ASN A 532 5.10 75.53 0.92
CA ASN A 532 4.52 75.22 2.22
C ASN A 532 3.48 74.09 2.13
N ASN A 533 2.65 74.08 1.10
CA ASN A 533 1.69 73.00 0.86
C ASN A 533 2.41 71.66 0.63
N THR A 534 3.47 71.63 -0.17
CA THR A 534 4.29 70.41 -0.35
C THR A 534 4.91 69.92 0.95
N VAL A 535 5.41 70.83 1.79
CA VAL A 535 5.98 70.47 3.11
C VAL A 535 4.90 69.92 4.05
N ASN A 536 3.71 70.52 4.05
CA ASN A 536 2.59 70.06 4.87
C ASN A 536 2.09 68.68 4.43
N GLU A 537 1.98 68.44 3.11
CA GLU A 537 1.64 67.13 2.57
C GLU A 537 2.67 66.07 2.96
N LEU A 538 3.97 66.39 2.86
CA LEU A 538 5.03 65.48 3.33
C LEU A 538 4.89 65.20 4.84
N ALA A 539 4.63 66.22 5.66
CA ALA A 539 4.49 66.09 7.11
C ALA A 539 3.26 65.27 7.53
N ASN A 540 2.21 65.27 6.72
CA ASN A 540 0.98 64.50 6.94
C ASN A 540 1.13 63.02 6.55
N ASN A 541 1.93 62.72 5.53
CA ASN A 541 2.13 61.35 5.03
C ASN A 541 3.32 60.62 5.66
N ALA A 542 4.31 61.34 6.23
CA ALA A 542 5.48 60.73 6.84
C ALA A 542 5.17 60.00 8.16
N VAL A 543 5.76 58.81 8.35
CA VAL A 543 5.84 58.15 9.66
C VAL A 543 6.83 58.93 10.54
N LYS A 544 6.41 59.30 11.75
CA LYS A 544 7.18 60.16 12.66
C LYS A 544 7.39 59.44 13.99
N TYR A 545 8.47 59.80 14.67
CA TYR A 545 8.60 59.54 16.10
C TYR A 545 7.59 60.39 16.87
N ASP A 546 7.12 59.86 17.99
CA ASP A 546 6.12 60.54 18.83
C ASP A 546 6.68 61.85 19.38
N ASP A 547 7.97 61.87 19.73
CA ASP A 547 8.70 63.02 20.21
C ASP A 547 10.19 63.00 19.83
N ALA A 548 10.98 63.91 20.42
CA ALA A 548 12.40 64.07 20.14
C ALA A 548 13.30 62.93 20.66
N ASN A 549 12.83 62.07 21.58
CA ASN A 549 13.61 60.98 22.17
C ASN A 549 13.76 59.79 21.22
N LYS A 550 12.84 59.66 20.24
CA LYS A 550 12.86 58.64 19.19
C LYS A 550 12.85 57.19 19.70
N ASP A 551 12.37 56.97 20.92
CA ASP A 551 12.21 55.65 21.53
C ASP A 551 10.90 54.97 21.08
N LYS A 552 9.94 55.74 20.55
CA LYS A 552 8.63 55.26 20.15
C LYS A 552 8.12 55.86 18.84
N VAL A 553 7.45 55.02 18.07
CA VAL A 553 6.65 55.38 16.90
C VAL A 553 5.23 54.83 17.11
N THR A 554 4.25 55.70 17.30
CA THR A 554 2.83 55.37 17.31
C THR A 554 2.28 55.55 15.89
N LEU A 555 1.92 54.44 15.24
CA LEU A 555 1.41 54.48 13.87
C LEU A 555 -0.02 55.03 13.81
N GLY A 556 -0.30 55.91 12.85
CA GLY A 556 -1.53 56.72 12.79
C GLY A 556 -2.81 56.04 12.29
N GLY A 557 -2.86 54.70 12.15
CA GLY A 557 -3.99 53.98 11.56
C GLY A 557 -5.26 53.87 12.42
N GLY A 558 -5.32 54.58 13.55
CA GLY A 558 -6.47 54.55 14.45
C GLY A 558 -6.62 53.23 15.22
N ALA A 559 -7.85 52.87 15.58
CA ALA A 559 -8.13 51.73 16.46
C ALA A 559 -7.72 50.36 15.87
N ASN A 560 -7.68 50.25 14.54
CA ASN A 560 -7.28 49.02 13.84
C ASN A 560 -5.75 48.91 13.65
N GLY A 561 -5.00 49.92 14.08
CA GLY A 561 -3.55 50.00 13.88
C GLY A 561 -3.14 50.26 12.42
N THR A 562 -1.85 50.14 12.15
CA THR A 562 -1.27 50.30 10.80
C THR A 562 -0.46 49.06 10.44
N THR A 563 -0.73 48.49 9.27
CA THR A 563 0.08 47.39 8.73
C THR A 563 1.44 47.90 8.28
N ILE A 564 2.52 47.32 8.82
CA ILE A 564 3.88 47.45 8.27
C ILE A 564 4.17 46.18 7.47
N THR A 565 4.30 46.30 6.16
CA THR A 565 4.62 45.19 5.25
C THR A 565 5.97 45.42 4.57
N ASN A 566 6.47 44.45 3.79
CA ASN A 566 7.83 44.44 3.24
C ASN A 566 8.91 44.52 4.34
N VAL A 567 8.59 43.98 5.53
CA VAL A 567 9.56 43.81 6.62
C VAL A 567 10.39 42.58 6.30
N LYS A 568 11.68 42.77 6.03
CA LYS A 568 12.64 41.68 5.84
C LYS A 568 12.67 40.79 7.09
N ASP A 569 12.90 39.49 6.91
CA ASP A 569 13.08 38.55 8.02
C ASP A 569 14.13 39.07 9.00
N GLY A 570 13.69 39.36 10.23
CA GLY A 570 14.55 39.79 11.30
C GLY A 570 15.41 38.63 11.82
N THR A 571 16.58 38.91 12.37
CA THR A 571 17.41 37.86 12.95
C THR A 571 16.70 37.19 14.12
N VAL A 572 16.41 35.88 14.03
CA VAL A 572 15.82 35.10 15.14
C VAL A 572 16.95 34.58 16.03
N ALA A 573 17.41 35.45 16.93
CA ALA A 573 18.45 35.15 17.92
C ALA A 573 18.11 35.78 19.26
N GLN A 574 18.64 35.21 20.35
CA GLN A 574 18.44 35.74 21.69
C GLN A 574 18.93 37.20 21.77
N GLY A 575 18.04 38.12 22.15
CA GLY A 575 18.37 39.54 22.31
C GLY A 575 18.25 40.39 21.03
N SER A 576 17.89 39.80 19.88
CA SER A 576 17.64 40.54 18.63
C SER A 576 16.62 41.65 18.83
N LYS A 577 16.85 42.78 18.14
CA LYS A 577 15.96 43.96 18.10
C LYS A 577 15.36 44.17 16.71
N ASP A 578 15.60 43.24 15.79
CA ASP A 578 14.99 43.26 14.47
C ASP A 578 13.49 42.96 14.58
N ALA A 579 12.67 43.66 13.80
CA ALA A 579 11.26 43.33 13.69
C ALA A 579 11.08 41.96 13.02
N VAL A 580 10.17 41.14 13.55
CA VAL A 580 9.78 39.88 12.93
C VAL A 580 8.55 40.08 12.05
N ASN A 581 8.46 39.34 10.95
CA ASN A 581 7.31 39.42 10.05
C ASN A 581 6.36 38.21 10.21
N GLY A 582 5.23 38.25 9.47
CA GLY A 582 4.23 37.20 9.49
C GLY A 582 4.75 35.83 9.02
N GLY A 583 5.74 35.78 8.12
CA GLY A 583 6.34 34.53 7.66
C GLY A 583 7.13 33.82 8.77
N GLN A 584 7.90 34.57 9.55
CA GLN A 584 8.64 34.03 10.69
C GLN A 584 7.71 33.52 11.80
N LEU A 585 6.66 34.27 12.12
CA LEU A 585 5.65 33.83 13.09
C LEU A 585 4.84 32.63 12.57
N TRP A 586 4.57 32.57 11.27
CA TRP A 586 3.88 31.45 10.63
C TRP A 586 4.68 30.15 10.69
N ASN A 587 6.02 30.22 10.53
CA ASN A 587 6.88 29.05 10.72
C ASN A 587 6.79 28.50 12.14
N VAL A 588 6.77 29.38 13.15
CA VAL A 588 6.52 28.97 14.54
C VAL A 588 5.12 28.39 14.70
N GLN A 589 4.09 29.01 14.11
CA GLN A 589 2.72 28.51 14.15
C GLN A 589 2.61 27.10 13.55
N LYS A 590 3.29 26.82 12.43
CA LYS A 590 3.33 25.48 11.84
C LYS A 590 3.92 24.43 12.77
N GLN A 591 4.99 24.77 13.49
CA GLN A 591 5.57 23.87 14.49
C GLN A 591 4.60 23.66 15.66
N VAL A 592 3.90 24.71 16.10
CA VAL A 592 2.87 24.62 17.16
C VAL A 592 1.68 23.76 16.71
N ASP A 593 1.22 23.92 15.47
CA ASP A 593 0.14 23.11 14.90
C ASP A 593 0.55 21.64 14.82
N GLN A 594 1.77 21.35 14.36
CA GLN A 594 2.32 19.99 14.32
C GLN A 594 2.38 19.39 15.74
N ASN A 595 2.91 20.12 16.71
CA ASN A 595 2.94 19.68 18.11
C ASN A 595 1.53 19.40 18.64
N SER A 596 0.54 20.23 18.28
CA SER A 596 -0.85 20.02 18.66
C SER A 596 -1.43 18.73 18.06
N THR A 597 -1.17 18.47 16.77
CA THR A 597 -1.55 17.21 16.11
C THR A 597 -0.87 16.00 16.72
N ASP A 598 0.43 16.09 17.01
CA ASP A 598 1.18 15.00 17.64
C ASP A 598 0.64 14.67 19.04
N ILE A 599 0.30 15.69 19.84
CA ILE A 599 -0.33 15.52 21.15
C ILE A 599 -1.71 14.84 21.01
N GLN A 600 -2.52 15.23 20.02
CA GLN A 600 -3.80 14.58 19.76
C GLN A 600 -3.62 13.11 19.36
N ASN A 601 -2.66 12.79 18.51
CA ASN A 601 -2.34 11.42 18.11
C ASN A 601 -1.87 10.58 19.29
N ILE A 602 -1.01 11.13 20.16
CA ILE A 602 -0.60 10.47 21.40
C ILE A 602 -1.81 10.21 22.29
N ASN A 603 -2.69 11.19 22.48
CA ASN A 603 -3.92 11.01 23.26
C ASN A 603 -4.84 9.96 22.66
N ASN A 604 -4.96 9.90 21.33
CA ASN A 604 -5.73 8.88 20.63
C ASN A 604 -5.10 7.49 20.81
N ASN A 605 -3.78 7.37 20.73
CA ASN A 605 -3.07 6.11 20.99
C ASN A 605 -3.25 5.66 22.44
N ILE A 606 -3.13 6.57 23.41
CA ILE A 606 -3.40 6.29 24.83
C ILE A 606 -4.85 5.87 25.02
N SER A 607 -5.80 6.57 24.40
CA SER A 607 -7.22 6.21 24.44
C SER A 607 -7.46 4.82 23.84
N ASN A 608 -6.81 4.51 22.72
CA ASN A 608 -6.90 3.20 22.10
C ASN A 608 -6.29 2.11 23.00
N ILE A 609 -5.17 2.37 23.68
CA ILE A 609 -4.58 1.43 24.65
C ILE A 609 -5.52 1.24 25.86
N ASN A 610 -6.00 2.32 26.46
CA ASN A 610 -6.89 2.28 27.63
C ASN A 610 -8.24 1.60 27.32
N ASN A 611 -8.72 1.75 26.08
CA ASN A 611 -9.93 1.08 25.61
C ASN A 611 -9.66 -0.29 24.98
N GLY A 612 -8.45 -0.82 25.09
CA GLY A 612 -8.09 -2.15 24.59
C GLY A 612 -8.13 -2.31 23.07
N LYS A 613 -8.07 -1.24 22.28
CA LYS A 613 -8.02 -1.28 20.81
C LYS A 613 -6.61 -1.30 20.23
N SER A 614 -5.58 -1.09 21.05
CA SER A 614 -4.17 -1.07 20.63
C SER A 614 -3.25 -1.56 21.75
N GLY A 615 -2.06 -2.05 21.40
CA GLY A 615 -1.11 -2.69 22.33
C GLY A 615 -1.05 -4.21 22.19
N LEU A 616 -0.37 -4.90 23.11
CA LEU A 616 -0.23 -6.37 23.03
C LEU A 616 -1.51 -7.13 23.38
N VAL A 617 -2.38 -6.56 24.22
CA VAL A 617 -3.66 -7.16 24.61
C VAL A 617 -4.77 -6.29 24.03
N GLN A 618 -5.64 -6.87 23.20
CA GLN A 618 -6.66 -6.10 22.48
C GLN A 618 -8.02 -6.80 22.45
N GLN A 619 -9.10 -6.00 22.47
CA GLN A 619 -10.48 -6.35 22.22
C GLN A 619 -11.09 -5.32 21.24
N GLN A 620 -11.10 -5.63 19.95
CA GLN A 620 -11.44 -4.66 18.89
C GLN A 620 -12.91 -4.26 18.86
N THR A 621 -13.81 -5.18 19.23
CA THR A 621 -15.26 -4.95 19.28
C THR A 621 -15.78 -5.20 20.69
N ALA A 622 -16.80 -4.43 21.10
CA ALA A 622 -17.47 -4.69 22.37
C ALA A 622 -18.02 -6.13 22.38
N ASN A 623 -17.68 -6.91 23.40
CA ASN A 623 -17.97 -8.34 23.52
C ASN A 623 -17.24 -9.26 22.50
N GLY A 624 -16.24 -8.74 21.79
CA GLY A 624 -15.35 -9.53 20.93
C GLY A 624 -14.30 -10.33 21.71
N GLU A 625 -13.52 -11.14 20.99
CA GLU A 625 -12.41 -11.90 21.55
C GLU A 625 -11.31 -10.96 22.09
N ILE A 626 -10.77 -11.31 23.27
CA ILE A 626 -9.56 -10.67 23.79
C ILE A 626 -8.37 -11.44 23.24
N THR A 627 -7.55 -10.77 22.45
CA THR A 627 -6.35 -11.34 21.83
C THR A 627 -5.09 -10.87 22.56
N VAL A 628 -4.09 -11.74 22.66
CA VAL A 628 -2.81 -11.45 23.33
C VAL A 628 -1.66 -11.75 22.36
N GLY A 629 -0.90 -10.73 21.97
CA GLY A 629 0.26 -10.85 21.09
C GLY A 629 -0.06 -11.27 19.66
N LYS A 630 -1.31 -11.08 19.17
CA LYS A 630 -1.76 -11.63 17.87
C LYS A 630 -0.90 -11.19 16.66
N ASP A 631 -0.32 -9.99 16.73
CA ASP A 631 0.49 -9.39 15.66
C ASP A 631 2.00 -9.62 15.87
N THR A 632 2.35 -10.48 16.83
CA THR A 632 3.74 -10.79 17.19
C THR A 632 3.97 -12.29 17.26
N GLY A 633 5.23 -12.73 17.14
CA GLY A 633 5.60 -14.13 17.36
C GLY A 633 5.74 -14.49 18.85
N GLY A 634 6.35 -15.63 19.13
CA GLY A 634 6.56 -16.14 20.49
C GLY A 634 5.59 -17.28 20.83
N THR A 635 6.06 -18.25 21.61
CA THR A 635 5.32 -19.48 21.95
C THR A 635 5.02 -19.60 23.44
N SER A 636 5.14 -18.50 24.19
CA SER A 636 4.99 -18.48 25.64
C SER A 636 4.25 -17.23 26.09
N VAL A 637 3.25 -17.42 26.97
CA VAL A 637 2.61 -16.36 27.75
C VAL A 637 2.92 -16.67 29.21
N ASN A 638 3.78 -15.85 29.83
CA ASN A 638 4.16 -16.02 31.23
C ASN A 638 3.36 -15.05 32.12
N VAL A 639 2.58 -15.59 33.04
CA VAL A 639 1.76 -14.82 33.99
C VAL A 639 2.38 -14.69 35.38
N ALA A 640 3.58 -15.23 35.60
CA ALA A 640 4.32 -15.09 36.84
C ALA A 640 4.63 -13.61 37.14
N GLY A 641 4.60 -13.26 38.41
CA GLY A 641 4.89 -11.92 38.92
C GLY A 641 6.10 -11.90 39.83
N LYS A 642 6.30 -10.77 40.50
CA LYS A 642 7.31 -10.64 41.56
C LYS A 642 7.11 -11.66 42.68
N ASP A 643 5.86 -12.05 42.93
CA ASP A 643 5.48 -13.00 43.97
C ASP A 643 5.44 -14.47 43.47
N GLY A 644 5.98 -14.74 42.28
CA GLY A 644 6.00 -16.07 41.66
C GLY A 644 4.81 -16.34 40.72
N ASP A 645 4.53 -17.62 40.51
CA ASP A 645 3.47 -18.09 39.61
C ASP A 645 2.08 -17.61 40.07
N ARG A 646 1.21 -17.27 39.10
CA ARG A 646 -0.16 -16.81 39.37
C ARG A 646 -1.19 -17.85 38.96
N VAL A 647 -2.22 -17.99 39.79
CA VAL A 647 -3.44 -18.74 39.44
C VAL A 647 -4.21 -17.97 38.37
N VAL A 648 -4.49 -18.61 37.24
CA VAL A 648 -5.38 -18.06 36.19
C VAL A 648 -6.81 -18.53 36.49
N THR A 649 -7.69 -17.59 36.83
CA THR A 649 -9.10 -17.85 37.18
C THR A 649 -10.05 -17.15 36.20
N GLY A 650 -11.35 -17.44 36.29
CA GLY A 650 -12.36 -16.98 35.30
C GLY A 650 -12.30 -17.74 33.97
N VAL A 651 -11.61 -18.89 33.94
CA VAL A 651 -11.48 -19.75 32.76
C VAL A 651 -12.75 -20.58 32.59
N LYS A 652 -13.49 -20.34 31.50
CA LYS A 652 -14.64 -21.16 31.09
C LYS A 652 -14.18 -22.58 30.72
N ASP A 653 -15.06 -23.57 30.84
CA ASP A 653 -14.79 -24.95 30.41
C ASP A 653 -14.31 -24.98 28.96
N GLY A 654 -13.07 -25.44 28.73
CA GLY A 654 -12.49 -25.59 27.40
C GLY A 654 -13.03 -26.82 26.68
N ALA A 655 -13.03 -26.82 25.35
CA ALA A 655 -13.41 -28.03 24.59
C ALA A 655 -12.43 -29.18 24.88
N ILE A 656 -12.97 -30.39 25.13
CA ILE A 656 -12.15 -31.60 25.36
C ILE A 656 -12.11 -32.42 24.06
N SER A 657 -11.02 -32.26 23.30
CA SER A 657 -10.74 -33.02 22.07
C SER A 657 -9.24 -33.10 21.80
N ALA A 658 -8.81 -34.00 20.91
CA ALA A 658 -7.39 -34.15 20.57
C ALA A 658 -6.76 -32.91 19.89
N THR A 659 -7.59 -32.02 19.31
CA THR A 659 -7.13 -30.83 18.58
C THR A 659 -7.38 -29.52 19.32
N SER A 660 -8.09 -29.56 20.46
CA SER A 660 -8.44 -28.37 21.25
C SER A 660 -7.21 -27.56 21.66
N LYS A 661 -7.37 -26.24 21.65
CA LYS A 661 -6.37 -25.26 22.10
C LYS A 661 -6.87 -24.48 23.34
N ASP A 662 -8.01 -24.87 23.87
CA ASP A 662 -8.62 -24.23 25.03
C ASP A 662 -7.93 -24.71 26.32
N ALA A 663 -7.79 -23.81 27.28
CA ALA A 663 -7.34 -24.18 28.61
C ALA A 663 -8.43 -25.01 29.33
N VAL A 664 -8.02 -26.06 30.03
CA VAL A 664 -8.90 -26.79 30.94
C VAL A 664 -8.92 -26.12 32.31
N ASN A 665 -10.08 -26.08 32.95
CA ASN A 665 -10.21 -25.51 34.29
C ASN A 665 -10.32 -26.59 35.38
N GLY A 666 -10.37 -26.15 36.64
CA GLY A 666 -10.44 -27.04 37.80
C GLY A 666 -11.72 -27.89 37.86
N SER A 667 -12.86 -27.41 37.34
CA SER A 667 -14.10 -28.21 37.32
C SER A 667 -14.00 -29.41 36.40
N GLN A 668 -13.37 -29.24 35.24
CA GLN A 668 -13.16 -30.33 34.28
C GLN A 668 -12.23 -31.40 34.85
N LEU A 669 -11.09 -30.99 35.43
CA LEU A 669 -10.15 -31.94 36.04
C LEU A 669 -10.76 -32.63 37.27
N ASN A 670 -11.52 -31.91 38.09
CA ASN A 670 -12.22 -32.50 39.23
C ASN A 670 -13.28 -33.52 38.80
N ALA A 671 -13.98 -33.28 37.69
CA ALA A 671 -14.92 -34.25 37.13
C ALA A 671 -14.20 -35.55 36.72
N THR A 672 -13.03 -35.44 36.08
CA THR A 672 -12.17 -36.59 35.76
C THR A 672 -11.72 -37.31 37.04
N ASN A 673 -11.19 -36.60 38.02
CA ASN A 673 -10.69 -37.18 39.27
C ASN A 673 -11.80 -37.92 40.04
N LYS A 674 -13.02 -37.34 40.08
CA LYS A 674 -14.19 -38.00 40.67
C LYS A 674 -14.56 -39.29 39.94
N LYS A 675 -14.52 -39.30 38.61
CA LYS A 675 -14.81 -40.51 37.82
C LYS A 675 -13.76 -41.60 38.02
N VAL A 676 -12.48 -41.24 38.16
CA VAL A 676 -11.41 -42.21 38.44
C VAL A 676 -11.65 -42.91 39.79
N VAL A 677 -11.94 -42.16 40.86
CA VAL A 677 -12.16 -42.78 42.18
C VAL A 677 -13.48 -43.55 42.25
N GLU A 678 -14.51 -43.10 41.54
CA GLU A 678 -15.78 -43.81 41.39
C GLU A 678 -15.58 -45.17 40.69
N PHE A 679 -14.84 -45.19 39.58
CA PHE A 679 -14.59 -46.41 38.82
C PHE A 679 -13.66 -47.40 39.53
N LEU A 680 -12.68 -46.90 40.29
CA LEU A 680 -11.83 -47.76 41.11
C LEU A 680 -12.59 -48.31 42.33
N GLY A 681 -13.47 -47.53 42.95
CA GLY A 681 -14.18 -47.94 44.16
C GLY A 681 -13.23 -48.29 45.30
N GLY A 682 -13.60 -49.26 46.15
CA GLY A 682 -12.71 -49.78 47.21
C GLY A 682 -12.23 -48.73 48.23
N GLY A 683 -12.92 -47.58 48.36
CA GLY A 683 -12.45 -46.48 49.22
C GLY A 683 -11.37 -45.58 48.60
N ALA A 684 -11.09 -45.69 47.29
CA ALA A 684 -10.28 -44.71 46.58
C ALA A 684 -10.87 -43.30 46.73
N GLY A 685 -10.00 -42.29 46.85
CA GLY A 685 -10.41 -40.90 47.08
C GLY A 685 -9.48 -39.90 46.40
N TYR A 686 -9.94 -38.67 46.24
CA TYR A 686 -9.13 -37.53 45.79
C TYR A 686 -9.36 -36.37 46.75
N ASP A 687 -8.28 -35.90 47.39
CA ASP A 687 -8.30 -34.73 48.26
C ASP A 687 -7.95 -33.49 47.43
N ASN A 688 -8.90 -32.56 47.34
CA ASN A 688 -8.81 -31.34 46.55
C ASN A 688 -8.07 -30.20 47.27
N ILE A 689 -7.69 -30.37 48.54
CA ILE A 689 -6.87 -29.43 49.31
C ILE A 689 -5.40 -29.80 49.17
N THR A 690 -5.07 -31.09 49.28
CA THR A 690 -3.69 -31.57 49.14
C THR A 690 -3.32 -31.97 47.70
N ASN A 691 -4.29 -32.02 46.80
CA ASN A 691 -4.15 -32.47 45.41
C ASN A 691 -3.57 -33.89 45.28
N SER A 692 -4.07 -34.83 46.08
CA SER A 692 -3.56 -36.20 46.13
C SER A 692 -4.64 -37.26 46.05
N PHE A 693 -4.34 -38.37 45.37
CA PHE A 693 -5.19 -39.57 45.37
C PHE A 693 -4.88 -40.46 46.57
N THR A 694 -5.93 -41.05 47.15
CA THR A 694 -5.86 -42.17 48.09
C THR A 694 -6.12 -43.45 47.31
N ASN A 695 -5.25 -44.44 47.45
CA ASN A 695 -5.38 -45.73 46.77
C ASN A 695 -6.66 -46.47 47.22
N PRO A 696 -7.30 -47.26 46.33
CA PRO A 696 -8.36 -48.17 46.74
C PRO A 696 -7.83 -49.24 47.70
N THR A 697 -8.74 -49.95 48.37
CA THR A 697 -8.47 -51.14 49.18
C THR A 697 -9.48 -52.22 48.80
N TYR A 698 -8.98 -53.31 48.23
CA TYR A 698 -9.76 -54.49 47.87
C TYR A 698 -9.38 -55.65 48.78
N ASN A 699 -10.33 -56.19 49.53
CA ASN A 699 -10.09 -57.35 50.38
C ASN A 699 -10.34 -58.65 49.61
N VAL A 700 -9.29 -59.47 49.45
CA VAL A 700 -9.38 -60.79 48.80
C VAL A 700 -8.79 -61.83 49.74
N GLY A 701 -9.64 -62.74 50.24
CA GLY A 701 -9.22 -63.83 51.14
C GLY A 701 -8.64 -63.34 52.47
N GLY A 702 -9.09 -62.19 52.99
CA GLY A 702 -8.63 -61.63 54.26
C GLY A 702 -7.32 -60.82 54.18
N LYS A 703 -6.79 -60.57 52.97
CA LYS A 703 -5.66 -59.64 52.72
C LYS A 703 -6.12 -58.48 51.86
N ASP A 704 -5.55 -57.30 52.14
CA ASP A 704 -5.86 -56.06 51.45
C ASP A 704 -4.90 -55.81 50.28
N TYR A 705 -5.45 -55.41 49.13
CA TYR A 705 -4.73 -55.04 47.93
C TYR A 705 -5.10 -53.63 47.50
N ASN A 706 -4.11 -52.80 47.22
CA ASN A 706 -4.32 -51.37 46.97
C ASN A 706 -4.39 -50.97 45.50
N ASN A 707 -4.51 -51.96 44.61
CA ASN A 707 -4.65 -51.78 43.17
C ASN A 707 -5.38 -52.98 42.56
N VAL A 708 -6.03 -52.76 41.41
CA VAL A 708 -6.88 -53.78 40.75
C VAL A 708 -6.07 -55.00 40.34
N GLY A 709 -4.87 -54.81 39.76
CA GLY A 709 -4.03 -55.91 39.27
C GLY A 709 -3.67 -56.91 40.37
N GLY A 710 -3.25 -56.42 41.55
CA GLY A 710 -2.94 -57.27 42.70
C GLY A 710 -4.15 -58.03 43.24
N ALA A 711 -5.33 -57.40 43.28
CA ALA A 711 -6.56 -58.05 43.74
C ALA A 711 -7.02 -59.16 42.78
N VAL A 712 -6.92 -58.93 41.46
CA VAL A 712 -7.27 -59.92 40.43
C VAL A 712 -6.31 -61.11 40.44
N ASP A 713 -5.01 -60.88 40.59
CA ASP A 713 -4.03 -61.95 40.73
C ASP A 713 -4.28 -62.80 41.99
N ALA A 714 -4.69 -62.17 43.10
CA ALA A 714 -5.06 -62.86 44.32
C ALA A 714 -6.33 -63.71 44.18
N LEU A 715 -7.35 -63.21 43.46
CA LEU A 715 -8.56 -63.98 43.13
C LEU A 715 -8.22 -65.19 42.26
N ASN A 716 -7.39 -65.01 41.22
CA ASN A 716 -6.93 -66.10 40.36
C ASN A 716 -6.22 -67.20 41.16
N LYS A 717 -5.36 -66.84 42.12
CA LYS A 717 -4.72 -67.81 43.02
C LYS A 717 -5.72 -68.51 43.95
N ALA A 718 -6.72 -67.79 44.45
CA ALA A 718 -7.78 -68.38 45.28
C ALA A 718 -8.63 -69.38 44.47
N ASP A 719 -8.95 -69.06 43.22
CA ASP A 719 -9.68 -69.96 42.31
C ASP A 719 -8.88 -71.22 41.97
N GLN A 720 -7.58 -71.10 41.72
CA GLN A 720 -6.70 -72.26 41.52
C GLN A 720 -6.65 -73.16 42.77
N ALA A 721 -6.58 -72.57 43.97
CA ALA A 721 -6.63 -73.32 45.22
C ALA A 721 -7.98 -74.01 45.45
N LEU A 722 -9.09 -73.37 45.06
CA LEU A 722 -10.43 -73.97 45.08
C LEU A 722 -10.50 -75.15 44.11
N ASN A 723 -9.96 -75.02 42.90
CA ASN A 723 -9.91 -76.09 41.90
C ASN A 723 -9.14 -77.31 42.44
N SER A 724 -7.97 -77.11 43.04
CA SER A 724 -7.22 -78.20 43.69
C SER A 724 -7.99 -78.85 44.85
N LYS A 725 -8.81 -78.09 45.58
CA LYS A 725 -9.65 -78.62 46.67
C LYS A 725 -10.80 -79.47 46.12
N ILE A 726 -11.38 -79.08 44.99
CA ILE A 726 -12.40 -79.85 44.25
C ILE A 726 -11.79 -81.16 43.71
N ASP A 727 -10.60 -81.11 43.10
CA ASP A 727 -9.88 -82.31 42.63
C ASP A 727 -9.60 -83.29 43.78
N ASN A 728 -9.26 -82.77 44.96
CA ASN A 728 -9.04 -83.61 46.15
C ASN A 728 -10.33 -84.29 46.64
N VAL A 729 -11.48 -83.62 46.53
CA VAL A 729 -12.79 -84.22 46.83
C VAL A 729 -13.11 -85.33 45.82
N SER A 730 -12.84 -85.12 44.52
CA SER A 730 -13.01 -86.14 43.48
C SER A 730 -12.18 -87.39 43.77
N ASN A 731 -10.90 -87.24 44.16
CA ASN A 731 -10.02 -88.36 44.51
C ASN A 731 -10.50 -89.12 45.77
N ARG A 732 -11.01 -88.41 46.78
CA ARG A 732 -11.56 -89.03 47.99
C ARG A 732 -12.87 -89.77 47.73
N LEU A 733 -13.69 -89.26 46.81
CA LEU A 733 -14.93 -89.90 46.39
C LEU A 733 -14.64 -91.19 45.60
N GLU A 734 -13.65 -91.15 44.70
CA GLU A 734 -13.21 -92.30 43.91
C GLU A 734 -12.64 -93.43 44.79
N GLN A 735 -11.84 -93.11 45.80
CA GLN A 735 -11.37 -94.08 46.80
C GLN A 735 -12.51 -94.72 47.61
N ALA A 736 -13.52 -93.95 48.00
CA ALA A 736 -14.69 -94.46 48.72
C ALA A 736 -15.53 -95.42 47.84
N PHE A 737 -15.65 -95.13 46.55
CA PHE A 737 -16.30 -96.02 45.57
C PHE A 737 -15.52 -97.32 45.37
N TYR A 738 -14.18 -97.27 45.24
CA TYR A 738 -13.34 -98.46 45.13
C TYR A 738 -13.44 -99.38 46.35
N SER A 739 -13.41 -98.83 47.56
CA SER A 739 -13.56 -99.62 48.80
C SER A 739 -14.95 -100.27 48.92
N THR A 740 -15.99 -99.61 48.44
CA THR A 740 -17.35 -100.15 48.42
C THR A 740 -17.49 -101.29 47.41
N ASN A 741 -16.85 -101.17 46.24
CA ASN A 741 -16.89 -102.20 45.20
C ASN A 741 -16.19 -103.50 45.64
N GLN A 742 -15.03 -103.41 46.30
CA GLN A 742 -14.37 -104.60 46.85
C GLN A 742 -15.20 -105.31 47.93
N ARG A 743 -15.92 -104.56 48.77
CA ARG A 743 -16.82 -105.15 49.76
C ARG A 743 -18.00 -105.89 49.13
N ILE A 744 -18.49 -105.42 47.98
CA ILE A 744 -19.56 -106.10 47.22
C ILE A 744 -19.04 -107.42 46.63
N ASP A 745 -17.84 -107.43 46.02
CA ASP A 745 -17.23 -108.64 45.47
C ASP A 745 -16.96 -109.70 46.55
N ASP A 746 -16.51 -109.28 47.74
CA ASP A 746 -16.29 -110.18 48.88
C ASP A 746 -17.60 -110.77 49.43
N VAL A 747 -18.70 -110.00 49.43
CA VAL A 747 -20.02 -110.49 49.83
C VAL A 747 -20.53 -111.53 48.82
N GLU A 748 -20.37 -111.28 47.52
CA GLU A 748 -20.75 -112.23 46.47
C GLU A 748 -19.99 -113.56 46.62
N LYS A 749 -18.67 -113.51 46.82
CA LYS A 749 -17.85 -114.72 47.06
C LYS A 749 -18.26 -115.47 48.32
N LYS A 750 -18.46 -114.79 49.45
CA LYS A 750 -18.88 -115.43 50.71
C LYS A 750 -20.28 -116.05 50.62
N ALA A 751 -21.20 -115.41 49.91
CA ALA A 751 -22.54 -115.95 49.67
C ALA A 751 -22.50 -117.22 48.80
N ASN A 752 -21.75 -117.19 47.69
CA ASN A 752 -21.58 -118.36 46.83
C ASN A 752 -20.92 -119.54 47.56
N ALA A 753 -19.91 -119.27 48.39
CA ALA A 753 -19.26 -120.29 49.21
C ALA A 753 -20.20 -120.90 50.28
N GLY A 754 -21.04 -120.08 50.92
CA GLY A 754 -22.07 -120.57 51.85
C GLY A 754 -23.09 -121.50 51.20
N ILE A 755 -23.53 -121.18 49.97
CA ILE A 755 -24.42 -122.04 49.19
C ILE A 755 -23.72 -123.36 48.82
N ALA A 756 -22.46 -123.31 48.39
CA ALA A 756 -21.67 -124.51 48.13
C ALA A 756 -21.58 -125.39 49.39
N ALA A 757 -21.25 -124.82 50.56
CA ALA A 757 -21.18 -125.56 51.82
C ALA A 757 -22.51 -126.26 52.18
N ALA A 758 -23.65 -125.59 51.98
CA ALA A 758 -24.96 -126.19 52.19
C ALA A 758 -25.23 -127.36 51.23
N MET A 759 -24.84 -127.24 49.96
CA MET A 759 -24.98 -128.31 48.95
C MET A 759 -24.09 -129.52 49.24
N ALA A 760 -22.90 -129.34 49.84
CA ALA A 760 -21.97 -130.44 50.13
C ALA A 760 -22.45 -131.34 51.28
N LEU A 761 -23.40 -130.87 52.07
CA LEU A 761 -23.96 -131.61 53.18
C LEU A 761 -25.04 -132.61 52.66
N GLU A 762 -24.61 -133.81 52.27
CA GLU A 762 -25.52 -134.86 51.77
C GLU A 762 -26.19 -135.64 52.92
N ALA A 763 -27.40 -136.18 52.72
CA ALA A 763 -28.10 -136.95 53.74
C ALA A 763 -27.51 -138.37 53.90
N ALA A 764 -26.93 -138.67 55.07
CA ALA A 764 -26.44 -140.02 55.37
C ALA A 764 -27.60 -141.06 55.40
N PRO A 765 -27.40 -142.29 54.90
CA PRO A 765 -28.45 -143.32 54.77
C PRO A 765 -29.15 -143.67 56.08
N TYR A 766 -30.45 -143.95 56.04
CA TYR A 766 -31.23 -144.32 57.23
C TYR A 766 -31.21 -145.84 57.45
N ILE A 767 -30.42 -146.32 58.43
CA ILE A 767 -30.29 -147.75 58.74
C ILE A 767 -30.48 -147.97 60.25
N ALA A 768 -31.48 -148.76 60.64
CA ALA A 768 -31.83 -148.99 62.04
C ALA A 768 -30.65 -149.56 62.85
N GLY A 769 -30.44 -149.02 64.05
CA GLY A 769 -29.39 -149.41 64.99
C GLY A 769 -27.94 -149.05 64.63
N LYS A 770 -27.67 -148.56 63.41
CA LYS A 770 -26.30 -148.25 62.96
C LYS A 770 -25.99 -146.75 63.00
N TYR A 771 -24.70 -146.43 63.03
CA TYR A 771 -24.17 -145.13 62.63
C TYR A 771 -23.89 -145.18 61.14
N THR A 772 -24.39 -144.20 60.40
CA THR A 772 -24.12 -144.04 58.97
C THR A 772 -23.44 -142.69 58.74
N TYR A 773 -22.61 -142.62 57.70
CA TYR A 773 -21.96 -141.39 57.29
C TYR A 773 -22.14 -141.19 55.78
N SER A 774 -22.11 -139.93 55.35
CA SER A 774 -21.99 -139.52 53.95
C SER A 774 -20.96 -138.41 53.85
N ALA A 775 -20.26 -138.37 52.73
CA ALA A 775 -19.34 -137.29 52.38
C ALA A 775 -19.75 -136.77 51.00
N GLY A 776 -20.08 -135.49 50.92
CA GLY A 776 -20.43 -134.81 49.68
C GLY A 776 -19.39 -133.76 49.33
N ALA A 777 -19.21 -133.53 48.03
CA ALA A 777 -18.49 -132.38 47.50
C ALA A 777 -19.42 -131.61 46.57
N SER A 778 -19.31 -130.30 46.56
CA SER A 778 -20.17 -129.41 45.78
C SER A 778 -19.38 -128.24 45.17
N TYR A 779 -19.96 -127.61 44.17
CA TYR A 779 -19.45 -126.41 43.52
C TYR A 779 -20.61 -125.48 43.20
N HIS A 780 -20.48 -124.19 43.55
CA HIS A 780 -21.47 -123.17 43.21
C HIS A 780 -20.81 -121.79 43.10
N GLY A 781 -21.03 -121.08 41.99
CA GLY A 781 -20.61 -119.69 41.82
C GLY A 781 -19.09 -119.43 41.96
N GLY A 782 -18.24 -120.35 41.51
CA GLY A 782 -16.77 -120.22 41.60
C GLY A 782 -16.14 -120.83 42.85
N GLU A 783 -16.95 -121.21 43.83
CA GLU A 783 -16.50 -121.73 45.11
C GLU A 783 -16.81 -123.23 45.25
N ASN A 784 -15.89 -123.96 45.88
CA ASN A 784 -15.97 -125.40 46.10
C ASN A 784 -16.23 -125.67 47.58
N ALA A 785 -16.97 -126.74 47.92
CA ALA A 785 -17.14 -127.14 49.31
C ALA A 785 -17.16 -128.64 49.51
N VAL A 786 -16.78 -129.05 50.71
CA VAL A 786 -16.80 -130.44 51.17
C VAL A 786 -17.59 -130.53 52.46
N GLY A 787 -18.45 -131.54 52.56
CA GLY A 787 -19.34 -131.74 53.69
C GLY A 787 -19.35 -133.18 54.13
N VAL A 788 -19.32 -133.40 55.44
CA VAL A 788 -19.47 -134.72 56.04
C VAL A 788 -20.69 -134.71 56.92
N THR A 789 -21.54 -135.70 56.76
CA THR A 789 -22.73 -135.89 57.58
C THR A 789 -22.69 -137.23 58.26
N LEU A 790 -22.97 -137.25 59.55
CA LEU A 790 -23.09 -138.43 60.38
C LEU A 790 -24.55 -138.55 60.85
N ARG A 791 -25.13 -139.73 60.75
CA ARG A 791 -26.47 -140.03 61.26
C ARG A 791 -26.40 -141.21 62.22
N LYS A 792 -27.07 -141.09 63.37
CA LYS A 792 -27.38 -142.20 64.27
C LYS A 792 -28.87 -142.43 64.27
N THR A 793 -29.28 -143.61 63.83
CA THR A 793 -30.66 -144.08 63.91
C THR A 793 -30.84 -144.99 65.13
N ALA A 794 -31.94 -144.81 65.85
CA ALA A 794 -32.32 -145.63 66.99
C ALA A 794 -32.48 -147.10 66.59
N ASP A 795 -32.28 -147.99 67.55
CA ASP A 795 -32.30 -149.44 67.31
C ASP A 795 -33.69 -149.93 66.88
N ASN A 796 -34.76 -149.25 67.33
CA ASN A 796 -36.13 -149.50 66.89
C ASN A 796 -36.48 -148.88 65.52
N GLY A 797 -35.52 -148.20 64.88
CA GLY A 797 -35.69 -147.59 63.56
C GLY A 797 -36.70 -146.43 63.49
N ARG A 798 -37.20 -145.90 64.62
CA ARG A 798 -38.27 -144.88 64.61
C ARG A 798 -37.79 -143.42 64.68
N TRP A 799 -36.55 -143.18 65.10
CA TRP A 799 -35.95 -141.84 65.08
C TRP A 799 -34.47 -141.89 64.74
N SER A 800 -33.94 -140.78 64.22
CA SER A 800 -32.52 -140.58 64.00
C SER A 800 -32.10 -139.14 64.22
N ILE A 801 -30.85 -138.97 64.68
CA ILE A 801 -30.17 -137.68 64.79
C ILE A 801 -29.14 -137.62 63.67
N THR A 802 -29.13 -136.53 62.93
CA THR A 802 -28.20 -136.25 61.84
C THR A 802 -27.42 -134.99 62.17
N GLY A 803 -26.10 -135.07 62.20
CA GLY A 803 -25.21 -133.91 62.32
C GLY A 803 -24.35 -133.82 61.07
N GLY A 804 -24.13 -132.62 60.53
CA GLY A 804 -23.23 -132.44 59.40
C GLY A 804 -22.41 -131.17 59.53
N VAL A 805 -21.17 -131.22 59.04
CA VAL A 805 -20.25 -130.09 58.97
C VAL A 805 -19.74 -129.95 57.54
N ALA A 806 -19.72 -128.72 57.03
CA ALA A 806 -19.16 -128.43 55.72
C ALA A 806 -18.26 -127.21 55.75
N ALA A 807 -17.23 -127.24 54.92
CA ALA A 807 -16.30 -126.15 54.71
C ALA A 807 -16.22 -125.86 53.21
N ALA A 808 -16.26 -124.58 52.85
CA ALA A 808 -16.08 -124.10 51.48
C ALA A 808 -14.70 -123.46 51.28
N SER A 809 -14.33 -123.18 50.04
CA SER A 809 -13.07 -122.52 49.66
C SER A 809 -12.93 -121.10 50.21
N GLN A 810 -14.04 -120.46 50.60
CA GLN A 810 -14.08 -119.20 51.34
C GLN A 810 -15.23 -119.19 52.36
N GLY A 811 -15.13 -118.35 53.39
CA GLY A 811 -16.15 -118.22 54.44
C GLY A 811 -15.97 -119.21 55.61
N ASP A 812 -16.82 -119.05 56.62
CA ASP A 812 -16.75 -119.84 57.85
C ASP A 812 -17.41 -121.23 57.66
N PRO A 813 -16.95 -122.26 58.41
CA PRO A 813 -17.53 -123.60 58.32
C PRO A 813 -19.00 -123.61 58.74
N SER A 814 -19.83 -124.27 57.95
CA SER A 814 -21.26 -124.46 58.21
C SER A 814 -21.50 -125.72 59.03
N VAL A 815 -22.35 -125.63 60.04
CA VAL A 815 -22.76 -126.77 60.87
C VAL A 815 -24.27 -126.92 60.81
N ARG A 816 -24.73 -128.15 60.61
CA ARG A 816 -26.15 -128.52 60.70
C ARG A 816 -26.37 -129.63 61.71
N ILE A 817 -27.51 -129.58 62.38
CA ILE A 817 -28.03 -130.68 63.19
C ILE A 817 -29.53 -130.82 62.93
N GLY A 818 -30.01 -132.04 62.75
CA GLY A 818 -31.39 -132.33 62.44
C GLY A 818 -31.84 -133.62 63.12
N ILE A 819 -33.09 -133.64 63.57
CA ILE A 819 -33.74 -134.82 64.14
C ILE A 819 -34.85 -135.21 63.18
N SER A 820 -34.92 -136.49 62.83
CA SER A 820 -35.96 -137.03 61.94
C SER A 820 -36.55 -138.29 62.54
N GLY A 821 -37.87 -138.43 62.48
CA GLY A 821 -38.60 -139.58 63.00
C GLY A 821 -39.80 -139.93 62.13
N VAL A 822 -40.35 -141.12 62.34
CA VAL A 822 -41.53 -141.62 61.63
C VAL A 822 -42.70 -141.66 62.63
N ILE A 823 -43.83 -141.07 62.25
CA ILE A 823 -45.08 -141.03 63.01
C ILE A 823 -46.13 -141.80 62.19
N ASP A 824 -46.90 -142.66 62.85
CA ASP A 824 -48.04 -143.39 62.25
C ASP A 824 -49.32 -142.52 62.23
#